data_AF-A0A1X7TF78-F1
#
_entry.id   AF-A0A1X7TF78-F1
#
_cell.length_a   1.000
_cell.length_b   1.000
_cell.length_c   1.000
_cell.angle_alpha   90.00
_cell.angle_beta   90.00
_cell.angle_gamma   90.00
#
_symmetry.space_group_name_H-M   'P 1'
#
loop_
_entity.id
_entity.type
_entity.pdbx_description
1 polymer ?
#
loop_
_entity_poly.entity_id
_entity_poly.type
_entity_poly.pdbx_seq_one_letter_code
_entity_poly.pdbx_strand_id
1 'polypeptide(L)'
;MDRNVDEKDQYKFNWRARHTTAVIGEVLYCWGGDQGLNESECNCSGDFPKKREHISVIDKFDFSSGVWSSRRTSGTPPLGIRGVSCTTINNNIYYFGGFCGHGSCYHNSLNCLDTLTLQWKELQPTGDNYVTKRGYGGMIAMGSEGCGPQQLLVIGGLAPVSSTTHCHPQFKYRKIPYRLDRLSTNEQNIYNLYSGQWIIPYVIGQCFLPTKELIIEKISHNKGIMYGGAVHDGDISVPTNSIYLFEFSHNDTTINWKCLNKGSIPNDGLWSKERYTHASTIINGASTSPILVVIGGTDSHDKPLNECLLLDTNQYNWIQFPLPDSVTGRYYHTVSSFVVDPNHVFLIVLGGYAKTTQIDVGGGAIDWINTPVTNSHITMVVELVFHDGQWSVESVSSGMFRMNNQLLWEELLKIKSEKSLLETQLLETKTLLTKRKRDQEDSPHSNYSKKLKTNELEESVEEEQIMTDEDNEKLRATVAYNEVYITEIEEEKKQVEEHLQIIIDDLKFKLSEKDAQISKLMKEKSEKEAQAEKHLKEKQNKLDFLSDVQVAEKKLFLIQGDKPQLMNWEKYGLRIRVQEESLLSSETVEAAVVALVGGQFEFPPNTVLVSAVYAVSLSKPLLKRLKLEIQHCVDLTGQPDLAQYLKFAIAPVDTPSLPYQFSIVEGGKFRSNSGYGSIQRKEFSFTCILGEDSTNGGGNGVPIAPFNGDTEEGEEEEEEQQQQQGEEEEEEIQQDLQQKKDEGGNEDKGDDDDDDSSSDSSGITNKNSSIPEASGAAKKPINEKEFKDNEDKEQSSSTELIPHRKDKVQSTGVRKAVTYAGLVYYEEKGVEDMVTFTAAKNLEVLIQFIEQKHSQAEIGPDISFCFKFPYDYVELNLTAEQDEPFTGWILRPHTKPTRLYQEAIDKFGDKEHSRPSCCLISVYGSPDAVPFLNYFIPLEGVAHPVSLNIHRARRNLTVPVPPSTNPTTSSSPNVVHESTPLSTGEANAPSSSGNDETTVPTKRSREGGFDIKTAKQKIKDVMTENRTDFAALLQFSLVHVANKLSEVHMIPPEVQQSPTYDAIFTCFLSMMSLLDSKSDLEKHCVKYLEALSSVGGPIEFAANLLREKWTTALEGALEFEQSVKRVRTNDK
;
A
#
# COMPACT_ATOMS: atom_id res chain seq x y z
N MET A 1 16.98 10.81 15.18
CA MET A 1 16.59 11.14 13.79
C MET A 1 15.38 10.29 13.48
N ASP A 2 14.27 10.73 14.02
CA ASP A 2 13.01 10.03 13.96
C ASP A 2 12.37 10.42 12.63
N ARG A 3 12.05 9.41 11.81
CA ARG A 3 11.62 9.63 10.43
C ARG A 3 10.12 9.87 10.43
N ASN A 4 9.69 11.00 9.85
CA ASN A 4 8.30 11.45 9.74
C ASN A 4 7.74 11.92 11.09
N VAL A 5 8.03 13.19 11.37
CA VAL A 5 7.49 13.98 12.47
C VAL A 5 6.65 15.09 11.85
N ASP A 6 5.52 15.45 12.44
CA ASP A 6 4.62 16.49 11.94
C ASP A 6 4.98 17.91 12.43
N GLU A 7 4.14 18.90 12.10
CA GLU A 7 4.32 20.32 12.50
C GLU A 7 4.18 20.58 14.01
N LYS A 8 3.95 19.54 14.83
CA LYS A 8 3.82 19.59 16.29
C LYS A 8 4.82 18.68 17.02
N ASP A 9 5.89 18.26 16.34
CA ASP A 9 6.87 17.29 16.83
C ASP A 9 6.30 15.88 17.15
N GLN A 10 5.15 15.49 16.56
CA GLN A 10 4.52 14.18 16.77
C GLN A 10 4.86 13.17 15.66
N TYR A 11 5.15 11.91 16.01
CA TYR A 11 5.46 10.85 15.04
C TYR A 11 4.25 10.49 14.17
N LYS A 12 4.45 10.46 12.85
CA LYS A 12 3.43 10.11 11.86
C LYS A 12 3.68 8.73 11.27
N PHE A 13 2.81 7.79 11.59
CA PHE A 13 2.82 6.45 10.99
C PHE A 13 2.52 6.53 9.48
N ASN A 14 3.35 5.86 8.68
CA ASN A 14 3.26 5.85 7.23
C ASN A 14 2.28 4.79 6.70
N TRP A 15 1.98 4.85 5.40
CA TRP A 15 1.27 3.76 4.74
C TRP A 15 2.05 2.44 4.87
N ARG A 16 1.31 1.35 5.06
CA ARG A 16 1.89 0.01 5.20
C ARG A 16 0.87 -1.05 4.80
N ALA A 17 1.27 -2.05 4.03
CA ALA A 17 0.41 -3.18 3.61
C ALA A 17 1.15 -4.51 3.78
N ARG A 18 0.44 -5.65 3.72
CA ARG A 18 1.05 -7.01 3.87
C ARG A 18 1.84 -7.20 5.17
N HIS A 19 1.53 -6.39 6.19
CA HIS A 19 2.20 -6.37 7.48
C HIS A 19 1.48 -7.28 8.49
N THR A 20 1.96 -7.26 9.73
CA THR A 20 1.34 -7.96 10.86
C THR A 20 1.06 -7.00 12.01
N THR A 21 -0.04 -7.23 12.73
CA THR A 21 -0.31 -6.57 14.00
C THR A 21 -0.60 -7.57 15.11
N ALA A 22 -0.30 -7.17 16.35
CA ALA A 22 -0.54 -7.95 17.56
C ALA A 22 -0.89 -7.01 18.72
N VAL A 23 -1.91 -7.36 19.51
CA VAL A 23 -2.30 -6.60 20.71
C VAL A 23 -1.72 -7.27 21.95
N ILE A 24 -1.03 -6.49 22.79
CA ILE A 24 -0.53 -6.91 24.11
C ILE A 24 -0.78 -5.77 25.09
N GLY A 25 -1.67 -5.98 26.05
CA GLY A 25 -2.19 -4.92 26.91
C GLY A 25 -2.91 -3.84 26.07
N GLU A 26 -2.72 -2.58 26.45
CA GLU A 26 -3.34 -1.42 25.79
C GLU A 26 -2.57 -0.92 24.54
N VAL A 27 -1.76 -1.80 23.92
CA VAL A 27 -0.88 -1.43 22.81
C VAL A 27 -1.00 -2.40 21.65
N LEU A 28 -1.26 -1.85 20.46
CA LEU A 28 -1.14 -2.51 19.17
C LEU A 28 0.29 -2.37 18.63
N TYR A 29 0.95 -3.49 18.44
CA TYR A 29 2.28 -3.58 17.83
C TYR A 29 2.13 -3.86 16.34
N CYS A 30 2.79 -3.07 15.49
CA CYS A 30 2.78 -3.22 14.03
C CYS A 30 4.21 -3.44 13.50
N TRP A 31 4.42 -4.54 12.76
CA TRP A 31 5.74 -4.90 12.23
C TRP A 31 5.71 -5.41 10.78
N GLY A 32 6.82 -5.19 10.08
CA GLY A 32 7.08 -5.67 8.73
C GLY A 32 6.29 -4.91 7.65
N GLY A 33 5.78 -5.66 6.67
CA GLY A 33 5.00 -5.16 5.55
C GLY A 33 5.80 -4.60 4.38
N ASP A 34 5.02 -4.12 3.42
CA ASP A 34 5.45 -3.27 2.32
C ASP A 34 5.37 -1.80 2.73
N GLN A 35 6.42 -1.04 2.37
CA GLN A 35 6.64 0.35 2.76
C GLN A 35 7.35 1.15 1.64
N GLY A 36 7.36 0.64 0.40
CA GLY A 36 8.04 1.28 -0.73
C GLY A 36 9.55 0.97 -0.82
N LEU A 37 9.99 -0.17 -0.27
CA LEU A 37 11.36 -0.67 -0.44
C LEU A 37 11.52 -1.22 -1.86
N ASN A 38 12.44 -0.65 -2.64
CA ASN A 38 12.77 -1.12 -3.99
C ASN A 38 13.26 -2.58 -3.98
N GLU A 39 12.57 -3.45 -4.71
CA GLU A 39 12.89 -4.89 -4.77
C GLU A 39 14.30 -5.14 -5.35
N SER A 40 14.76 -4.25 -6.24
CA SER A 40 16.10 -4.26 -6.85
C SER A 40 17.26 -3.92 -5.90
N GLU A 41 17.00 -3.31 -4.74
CA GLU A 41 18.02 -3.13 -3.70
C GLU A 41 18.20 -4.37 -2.81
N CYS A 42 17.29 -5.35 -2.89
CA CYS A 42 17.29 -6.55 -2.07
C CYS A 42 17.93 -7.73 -2.82
N ASN A 43 19.26 -7.81 -2.81
CA ASN A 43 19.95 -8.96 -3.41
C ASN A 43 19.67 -10.26 -2.63
N CYS A 44 19.65 -11.41 -3.31
CA CYS A 44 19.09 -12.65 -2.74
C CYS A 44 19.94 -13.34 -1.65
N SER A 45 21.16 -12.85 -1.38
CA SER A 45 22.24 -13.60 -0.72
C SER A 45 22.76 -12.98 0.58
N GLY A 46 22.16 -11.90 1.09
CA GLY A 46 22.79 -11.08 2.12
C GLY A 46 21.86 -10.46 3.16
N ASP A 47 22.47 -10.12 4.29
CA ASP A 47 21.91 -9.34 5.38
C ASP A 47 22.20 -7.85 5.12
N PHE A 48 21.28 -7.16 4.44
CA PHE A 48 21.54 -5.80 3.95
C PHE A 48 21.36 -4.73 5.04
N PRO A 49 22.34 -3.83 5.29
CA PRO A 49 22.24 -2.81 6.33
C PRO A 49 21.00 -1.90 6.23
N LYS A 50 20.62 -1.47 5.00
CA LYS A 50 19.36 -0.74 4.77
C LYS A 50 18.14 -1.55 5.20
N LYS A 51 18.10 -2.85 4.88
CA LYS A 51 16.99 -3.73 5.26
C LYS A 51 16.94 -3.90 6.78
N ARG A 52 18.09 -4.17 7.43
CA ARG A 52 18.21 -4.20 8.89
C ARG A 52 17.66 -2.94 9.56
N GLU A 53 17.98 -1.75 9.06
CA GLU A 53 17.46 -0.51 9.64
C GLU A 53 15.91 -0.45 9.64
N HIS A 54 15.25 -1.00 8.62
CA HIS A 54 13.79 -1.02 8.54
C HIS A 54 13.15 -2.15 9.38
N ILE A 55 13.80 -3.31 9.51
CA ILE A 55 13.26 -4.44 10.30
C ILE A 55 13.58 -4.37 11.79
N SER A 56 14.65 -3.66 12.17
CA SER A 56 15.02 -3.38 13.57
C SER A 56 14.22 -2.22 14.19
N VAL A 57 13.00 -2.00 13.72
CA VAL A 57 12.03 -1.02 14.22
C VAL A 57 10.68 -1.71 14.38
N ILE A 58 9.95 -1.39 15.45
CA ILE A 58 8.55 -1.73 15.60
C ILE A 58 7.75 -0.49 15.98
N ASP A 59 6.56 -0.38 15.40
CA ASP A 59 5.66 0.73 15.67
C ASP A 59 4.59 0.28 16.68
N LYS A 60 4.28 1.16 17.62
CA LYS A 60 3.30 0.95 18.69
C LYS A 60 2.19 2.00 18.53
N PHE A 61 0.94 1.58 18.48
CA PHE A 61 -0.22 2.44 18.67
C PHE A 61 -0.79 2.15 20.05
N ASP A 62 -0.82 3.19 20.88
CA ASP A 62 -1.25 3.15 22.27
C ASP A 62 -2.74 3.55 22.34
N PHE A 63 -3.59 2.69 22.92
CA PHE A 63 -5.04 2.90 22.90
C PHE A 63 -5.51 3.99 23.88
N SER A 64 -4.79 4.20 24.99
CA SER A 64 -5.12 5.23 25.99
C SER A 64 -4.96 6.65 25.39
N SER A 65 -3.90 6.83 24.61
CA SER A 65 -3.52 8.10 24.01
C SER A 65 -4.03 8.29 22.59
N GLY A 66 -4.30 7.20 21.86
CA GLY A 66 -4.59 7.22 20.42
C GLY A 66 -3.36 7.61 19.58
N VAL A 67 -2.15 7.43 20.10
CA VAL A 67 -0.91 7.93 19.48
C VAL A 67 -0.03 6.79 18.94
N TRP A 68 0.48 7.00 17.72
CA TRP A 68 1.56 6.20 17.15
C TRP A 68 2.93 6.63 17.69
N SER A 69 3.78 5.66 18.03
CA SER A 69 5.20 5.87 18.28
C SER A 69 6.04 4.78 17.61
N SER A 70 7.25 5.13 17.17
CA SER A 70 8.18 4.18 16.56
C SER A 70 9.34 3.89 17.52
N ARG A 71 9.72 2.62 17.68
CA ARG A 71 10.78 2.21 18.62
C ARG A 71 11.76 1.26 17.93
N ARG A 72 13.07 1.55 18.09
CA ARG A 72 14.12 0.62 17.67
C ARG A 72 14.09 -0.64 18.55
N THR A 73 14.23 -1.78 17.92
CA THR A 73 14.39 -3.10 18.55
C THR A 73 15.84 -3.55 18.48
N SER A 74 16.25 -4.48 19.34
CA SER A 74 17.61 -5.07 19.36
C SER A 74 17.56 -6.58 19.16
N GLY A 75 18.69 -7.24 18.91
CA GLY A 75 18.73 -8.66 18.54
C GLY A 75 18.55 -8.89 17.03
N THR A 76 18.07 -10.08 16.65
CA THR A 76 17.94 -10.51 15.24
C THR A 76 16.46 -10.59 14.81
N PRO A 77 15.90 -9.54 14.16
CA PRO A 77 14.56 -9.59 13.58
C PRO A 77 14.45 -10.54 12.36
N PRO A 78 13.24 -11.05 12.04
CA PRO A 78 13.03 -11.88 10.85
C PRO A 78 13.34 -11.16 9.53
N LEU A 79 13.89 -11.91 8.56
CA LEU A 79 14.19 -11.40 7.22
C LEU A 79 13.00 -11.46 6.25
N GLY A 80 12.02 -12.34 6.49
CA GLY A 80 10.71 -12.28 5.85
C GLY A 80 9.90 -11.13 6.43
N ILE A 81 9.38 -10.24 5.58
CA ILE A 81 8.72 -8.99 6.02
C ILE A 81 7.30 -8.84 5.50
N ARG A 82 6.98 -9.33 4.29
CA ARG A 82 5.63 -9.29 3.71
C ARG A 82 4.93 -10.63 3.93
N GLY A 83 3.68 -10.61 4.40
CA GLY A 83 2.89 -11.83 4.63
C GLY A 83 3.52 -12.76 5.67
N VAL A 84 4.04 -12.20 6.75
CA VAL A 84 4.54 -12.94 7.92
C VAL A 84 3.33 -13.45 8.71
N SER A 85 3.44 -14.58 9.39
CA SER A 85 2.40 -15.03 10.33
C SER A 85 2.83 -14.69 11.76
N CYS A 86 1.94 -14.16 12.60
CA CYS A 86 2.25 -13.83 14.00
C CYS A 86 1.15 -14.27 14.98
N THR A 87 1.51 -14.43 16.25
CA THR A 87 0.55 -14.66 17.36
C THR A 87 1.18 -14.25 18.70
N THR A 88 0.36 -14.05 19.74
CA THR A 88 0.80 -13.57 21.05
C THR A 88 0.74 -14.65 22.13
N ILE A 89 1.74 -14.69 23.01
CA ILE A 89 1.72 -15.49 24.25
C ILE A 89 2.33 -14.61 25.35
N ASN A 90 1.54 -14.27 26.36
CA ASN A 90 1.91 -13.34 27.42
C ASN A 90 2.46 -12.03 26.79
N ASN A 91 3.61 -11.53 27.26
CA ASN A 91 4.22 -10.30 26.77
C ASN A 91 5.15 -10.52 25.54
N ASN A 92 4.99 -11.63 24.83
CA ASN A 92 5.82 -12.00 23.68
C ASN A 92 4.99 -12.12 22.41
N ILE A 93 5.49 -11.54 21.31
CA ILE A 93 4.93 -11.73 19.97
C ILE A 93 5.84 -12.69 19.20
N TYR A 94 5.25 -13.78 18.70
CA TYR A 94 5.95 -14.78 17.91
C TYR A 94 5.69 -14.51 16.43
N TYR A 95 6.73 -14.63 15.61
CA TYR A 95 6.71 -14.37 14.17
C TYR A 95 7.31 -15.54 13.40
N PHE A 96 6.59 -16.04 12.40
CA PHE A 96 7.03 -17.14 11.54
C PHE A 96 7.10 -16.74 10.06
N GLY A 97 8.24 -17.09 9.43
CA GLY A 97 8.39 -17.14 7.98
C GLY A 97 8.28 -15.79 7.26
N GLY A 98 7.44 -15.74 6.23
CA GLY A 98 7.18 -14.55 5.41
C GLY A 98 8.03 -14.46 4.14
N PHE A 99 7.68 -13.48 3.29
CA PHE A 99 8.32 -13.19 2.00
C PHE A 99 9.30 -12.02 2.13
N CYS A 100 10.45 -12.12 1.47
CA CYS A 100 11.55 -11.15 1.56
C CYS A 100 11.28 -9.83 0.81
N GLY A 101 10.36 -9.85 -0.18
CA GLY A 101 10.09 -8.73 -1.08
C GLY A 101 10.83 -8.80 -2.43
N HIS A 102 11.35 -9.95 -2.85
CA HIS A 102 11.95 -10.16 -4.17
C HIS A 102 11.94 -11.65 -4.56
N GLY A 103 11.94 -11.94 -5.87
CA GLY A 103 12.13 -13.29 -6.43
C GLY A 103 11.23 -14.37 -5.78
N SER A 104 11.81 -15.51 -5.45
CA SER A 104 11.15 -16.59 -4.68
C SER A 104 11.67 -16.69 -3.24
N CYS A 105 12.16 -15.58 -2.67
CA CYS A 105 12.80 -15.60 -1.35
C CYS A 105 11.77 -15.60 -0.20
N TYR A 106 11.57 -16.77 0.41
CA TYR A 106 10.73 -16.97 1.61
C TYR A 106 11.55 -17.54 2.77
N HIS A 107 11.03 -17.36 3.98
CA HIS A 107 11.64 -17.84 5.22
C HIS A 107 10.77 -18.86 5.94
N ASN A 108 11.39 -19.63 6.85
CA ASN A 108 10.75 -20.48 7.87
C ASN A 108 11.34 -20.22 9.27
N SER A 109 12.12 -19.15 9.45
CA SER A 109 12.61 -18.75 10.76
C SER A 109 11.45 -18.46 11.71
N LEU A 110 11.55 -18.98 12.93
CA LEU A 110 10.66 -18.65 14.04
C LEU A 110 11.41 -17.70 14.97
N ASN A 111 10.84 -16.53 15.21
CA ASN A 111 11.40 -15.50 16.08
C ASN A 111 10.38 -15.11 17.15
N CYS A 112 10.88 -14.59 18.26
CA CYS A 112 10.11 -14.04 19.35
C CYS A 112 10.58 -12.61 19.63
N LEU A 113 9.66 -11.67 19.81
CA LEU A 113 9.92 -10.33 20.31
C LEU A 113 9.31 -10.18 21.70
N ASP A 114 10.15 -9.93 22.70
CA ASP A 114 9.72 -9.46 24.01
C ASP A 114 9.27 -8.00 23.89
N THR A 115 8.02 -7.69 24.22
CA THR A 115 7.48 -6.34 24.08
C THR A 115 7.88 -5.35 25.17
N LEU A 116 8.36 -5.86 26.32
CA LEU A 116 8.89 -5.07 27.42
C LEU A 116 10.30 -4.57 27.09
N THR A 117 11.19 -5.48 26.67
CA THR A 117 12.60 -5.16 26.42
C THR A 117 12.91 -4.79 24.96
N LEU A 118 11.97 -5.04 24.04
CA LEU A 118 12.13 -4.87 22.59
C LEU A 118 13.36 -5.61 22.03
N GLN A 119 13.62 -6.81 22.58
CA GLN A 119 14.66 -7.72 22.11
C GLN A 119 14.08 -8.87 21.28
N TRP A 120 14.63 -9.06 20.10
CA TRP A 120 14.37 -10.19 19.21
C TRP A 120 15.25 -11.39 19.58
N LYS A 121 14.58 -12.53 19.82
CA LYS A 121 15.20 -13.84 20.02
C LYS A 121 14.81 -14.75 18.85
N GLU A 122 15.80 -15.12 18.03
CA GLU A 122 15.64 -16.21 17.07
C GLU A 122 15.48 -17.53 17.84
N LEU A 123 14.40 -18.26 17.55
CA LEU A 123 14.10 -19.57 18.16
C LEU A 123 14.46 -20.71 17.21
N GLN A 124 14.26 -20.50 15.92
CA GLN A 124 14.70 -21.37 14.83
C GLN A 124 15.17 -20.50 13.67
N PRO A 125 16.41 -20.68 13.15
CA PRO A 125 16.87 -19.95 11.97
C PRO A 125 16.17 -20.41 10.70
N THR A 126 16.29 -19.60 9.63
CA THR A 126 15.86 -20.03 8.29
C THR A 126 16.78 -21.14 7.78
N GLY A 127 16.22 -22.24 7.28
CA GLY A 127 16.99 -23.36 6.73
C GLY A 127 16.13 -24.37 5.97
N ASP A 128 16.75 -25.39 5.40
CA ASP A 128 16.06 -26.41 4.58
C ASP A 128 15.64 -27.61 5.48
N ASN A 129 14.91 -27.28 6.56
CA ASN A 129 14.47 -28.23 7.58
C ASN A 129 13.10 -28.86 7.24
N TYR A 130 12.51 -29.61 8.19
CA TYR A 130 11.21 -30.29 8.04
C TYR A 130 9.98 -29.37 7.85
N VAL A 131 10.15 -28.05 7.87
CA VAL A 131 9.07 -27.05 7.79
C VAL A 131 9.29 -26.17 6.56
N THR A 132 8.35 -26.17 5.62
CA THR A 132 8.51 -25.44 4.35
C THR A 132 8.56 -23.92 4.58
N LYS A 133 9.56 -23.26 3.99
CA LYS A 133 9.68 -21.79 3.87
C LYS A 133 8.44 -21.20 3.20
N ARG A 134 7.70 -20.34 3.89
CA ARG A 134 6.43 -19.81 3.39
C ARG A 134 5.99 -18.52 4.07
N GLY A 135 5.11 -17.79 3.40
CA GLY A 135 4.37 -16.65 3.93
C GLY A 135 2.90 -16.70 3.51
N TYR A 136 2.10 -15.73 3.92
CA TYR A 136 0.67 -15.63 3.62
C TYR A 136 -0.14 -16.86 4.06
N GLY A 137 0.26 -17.47 5.18
CA GLY A 137 -0.50 -18.47 5.94
C GLY A 137 -0.83 -17.93 7.34
N GLY A 138 -1.43 -18.77 8.17
CA GLY A 138 -1.78 -18.42 9.56
C GLY A 138 -0.80 -18.96 10.60
N MET A 139 -0.68 -18.30 11.75
CA MET A 139 -0.07 -18.85 12.97
C MET A 139 -0.94 -18.53 14.19
N ILE A 140 -1.08 -19.48 15.11
CA ILE A 140 -1.97 -19.38 16.27
C ILE A 140 -1.39 -20.09 17.50
N ALA A 141 -1.55 -19.47 18.68
CA ALA A 141 -1.15 -20.04 19.96
C ALA A 141 -2.23 -20.99 20.50
N MET A 142 -1.91 -22.29 20.61
CA MET A 142 -2.81 -23.36 21.08
C MET A 142 -2.22 -24.03 22.32
N GLY A 143 -3.04 -24.73 23.11
CA GLY A 143 -2.56 -25.52 24.25
C GLY A 143 -3.67 -25.93 25.20
N SER A 144 -3.34 -26.79 26.15
CA SER A 144 -4.25 -27.29 27.19
C SER A 144 -4.73 -26.17 28.13
N GLU A 145 -5.92 -26.35 28.71
CA GLU A 145 -6.55 -25.40 29.62
C GLU A 145 -5.73 -25.23 30.92
N GLY A 146 -5.38 -23.99 31.29
CA GLY A 146 -4.53 -23.67 32.44
C GLY A 146 -3.04 -23.46 32.09
N CYS A 147 -2.15 -23.79 33.02
CA CYS A 147 -0.68 -23.61 32.88
C CYS A 147 0.00 -24.70 32.02
N GLY A 148 -0.68 -25.20 30.98
CA GLY A 148 -0.15 -26.21 30.08
C GLY A 148 0.96 -25.68 29.16
N PRO A 149 1.78 -26.57 28.56
CA PRO A 149 2.82 -26.18 27.61
C PRO A 149 2.21 -25.65 26.31
N GLN A 150 2.13 -24.33 26.18
CA GLN A 150 1.59 -23.68 24.99
C GLN A 150 2.45 -23.96 23.74
N GLN A 151 1.78 -23.99 22.59
CA GLN A 151 2.33 -24.41 21.30
C GLN A 151 1.94 -23.41 20.21
N LEU A 152 2.74 -23.32 19.16
CA LEU A 152 2.44 -22.49 17.99
C LEU A 152 2.07 -23.39 16.81
N LEU A 153 0.83 -23.31 16.34
CA LEU A 153 0.40 -24.00 15.12
C LEU A 153 0.51 -23.05 13.92
N VAL A 154 1.27 -23.45 12.90
CA VAL A 154 1.40 -22.73 11.62
C VAL A 154 0.69 -23.49 10.51
N ILE A 155 -0.17 -22.81 9.74
CA ILE A 155 -1.11 -23.41 8.78
C ILE A 155 -0.99 -22.77 7.39
N GLY A 156 -0.78 -23.61 6.37
CA GLY A 156 -0.93 -23.29 4.95
C GLY A 156 0.02 -22.21 4.44
N GLY A 157 -0.39 -21.53 3.37
CA GLY A 157 0.32 -20.39 2.79
C GLY A 157 0.97 -20.65 1.44
N LEU A 158 1.85 -19.72 1.05
CA LEU A 158 2.55 -19.62 -0.21
C LEU A 158 4.05 -19.84 -0.01
N ALA A 159 4.62 -20.80 -0.75
CA ALA A 159 6.00 -21.28 -0.61
C ALA A 159 6.74 -21.29 -1.97
N PRO A 160 8.09 -21.37 -1.99
CA PRO A 160 8.86 -21.48 -3.21
C PRO A 160 8.96 -22.93 -3.70
N VAL A 161 9.06 -23.09 -5.03
CA VAL A 161 9.41 -24.35 -5.69
C VAL A 161 10.94 -24.48 -5.68
N SER A 162 11.51 -25.11 -4.64
CA SER A 162 12.92 -25.52 -4.61
C SER A 162 13.07 -27.01 -4.91
N SER A 163 14.21 -27.40 -5.49
CA SER A 163 14.66 -28.79 -5.53
C SER A 163 14.99 -29.37 -4.16
N THR A 164 15.16 -28.53 -3.14
CA THR A 164 15.42 -28.89 -1.74
C THR A 164 14.18 -28.85 -0.85
N THR A 165 13.00 -28.47 -1.35
CA THR A 165 11.78 -28.42 -0.52
C THR A 165 11.36 -29.83 -0.11
N HIS A 166 11.59 -30.20 1.16
CA HIS A 166 11.18 -31.47 1.75
C HIS A 166 9.66 -31.55 2.01
N CYS A 167 8.86 -31.56 0.93
CA CYS A 167 7.40 -31.69 0.98
C CYS A 167 6.97 -32.94 1.75
N HIS A 168 6.34 -32.77 2.91
CA HIS A 168 5.95 -33.89 3.77
C HIS A 168 4.71 -34.62 3.20
N PRO A 169 4.73 -35.96 3.02
CA PRO A 169 3.72 -36.69 2.25
C PRO A 169 2.26 -36.59 2.72
N GLN A 170 2.00 -36.20 3.97
CA GLN A 170 0.63 -35.96 4.48
C GLN A 170 -0.03 -34.74 3.82
N PHE A 171 0.76 -33.78 3.34
CA PHE A 171 0.27 -32.49 2.87
C PHE A 171 0.30 -32.39 1.34
N LYS A 172 -0.55 -31.51 0.82
CA LYS A 172 -0.73 -31.25 -0.61
C LYS A 172 -0.09 -29.91 -0.96
N TYR A 173 0.66 -29.93 -2.06
CA TYR A 173 1.43 -28.80 -2.57
C TYR A 173 1.03 -28.58 -4.04
N ARG A 174 0.35 -27.46 -4.37
CA ARG A 174 -0.08 -27.14 -5.75
C ARG A 174 0.80 -26.02 -6.30
N LYS A 175 1.53 -26.27 -7.39
CA LYS A 175 2.23 -25.20 -8.13
C LYS A 175 1.24 -24.17 -8.66
N ILE A 176 1.68 -22.92 -8.76
CA ILE A 176 0.89 -21.85 -9.39
C ILE A 176 1.25 -21.79 -10.88
N PRO A 177 0.30 -21.98 -11.82
CA PRO A 177 0.60 -22.10 -13.25
C PRO A 177 1.34 -20.90 -13.82
N TYR A 178 0.85 -19.69 -13.56
CA TYR A 178 1.46 -18.43 -14.02
C TYR A 178 2.68 -18.01 -13.18
N ARG A 179 2.98 -18.69 -12.07
CA ARG A 179 4.11 -18.42 -11.16
C ARG A 179 4.78 -19.73 -10.76
N LEU A 180 5.48 -20.32 -11.73
CA LEU A 180 6.17 -21.61 -11.64
C LEU A 180 7.25 -21.65 -10.54
N ASP A 181 7.67 -20.50 -10.01
CA ASP A 181 8.56 -20.33 -8.86
C ASP A 181 7.88 -20.61 -7.50
N ARG A 182 6.54 -20.74 -7.47
CA ARG A 182 5.73 -20.78 -6.24
C ARG A 182 4.69 -21.90 -6.24
N LEU A 183 4.31 -22.30 -5.03
CA LEU A 183 3.25 -23.25 -4.75
C LEU A 183 2.41 -22.81 -3.55
N SER A 184 1.12 -23.13 -3.53
CA SER A 184 0.31 -23.11 -2.31
C SER A 184 0.40 -24.46 -1.59
N THR A 185 0.23 -24.46 -0.27
CA THR A 185 0.29 -25.68 0.55
C THR A 185 -0.84 -25.72 1.59
N ASN A 186 -1.22 -26.93 2.02
CA ASN A 186 -2.03 -27.14 3.24
C ASN A 186 -1.21 -27.69 4.42
N GLU A 187 0.13 -27.51 4.36
CA GLU A 187 1.07 -27.90 5.41
C GLU A 187 0.72 -27.30 6.77
N GLN A 188 0.78 -28.15 7.80
CA GLN A 188 0.54 -27.81 9.20
C GLN A 188 1.77 -28.24 9.99
N ASN A 189 2.30 -27.38 10.86
CA ASN A 189 3.39 -27.72 11.76
C ASN A 189 3.11 -27.12 13.14
N ILE A 190 3.40 -27.87 14.19
CA ILE A 190 3.31 -27.44 15.58
C ILE A 190 4.74 -27.16 16.06
N TYR A 191 5.00 -25.98 16.63
CA TYR A 191 6.21 -25.74 17.42
C TYR A 191 5.88 -25.86 18.90
N ASN A 192 6.51 -26.81 19.57
CA ASN A 192 6.38 -26.96 21.02
C ASN A 192 7.39 -26.04 21.73
N LEU A 193 6.89 -25.05 22.48
CA LEU A 193 7.73 -24.03 23.10
C LEU A 193 8.58 -24.56 24.27
N TYR A 194 8.20 -25.71 24.85
CA TYR A 194 8.93 -26.34 25.95
C TYR A 194 10.11 -27.19 25.45
N SER A 195 9.93 -28.00 24.41
CA SER A 195 11.01 -28.79 23.82
C SER A 195 11.87 -28.01 22.81
N GLY A 196 11.36 -26.89 22.28
CA GLY A 196 12.01 -26.12 21.23
C GLY A 196 12.05 -26.83 19.87
N GLN A 197 11.09 -27.72 19.61
CA GLN A 197 11.08 -28.59 18.43
C GLN A 197 9.79 -28.46 17.61
N TRP A 198 9.95 -28.62 16.29
CA TRP A 198 8.84 -28.78 15.36
C TRP A 198 8.32 -30.22 15.37
N ILE A 199 7.00 -30.33 15.37
CA ILE A 199 6.22 -31.56 15.32
C ILE A 199 5.32 -31.49 14.09
N ILE A 200 5.28 -32.56 13.29
CA ILE A 200 4.27 -32.71 12.24
C ILE A 200 3.01 -33.30 12.91
N PRO A 201 1.88 -32.58 12.94
CA PRO A 201 0.65 -33.08 13.54
C PRO A 201 0.07 -34.21 12.72
N TYR A 202 -0.62 -35.15 13.37
CA TYR A 202 -1.47 -36.11 12.67
C TYR A 202 -2.80 -35.42 12.30
N VAL A 203 -3.15 -35.41 11.02
CA VAL A 203 -4.32 -34.67 10.52
C VAL A 203 -5.46 -35.62 10.17
N ILE A 204 -6.62 -35.41 10.79
CA ILE A 204 -7.84 -36.19 10.56
C ILE A 204 -9.02 -35.29 10.14
N GLY A 205 -10.05 -35.91 9.54
CA GLY A 205 -11.26 -35.21 9.12
C GLY A 205 -11.14 -34.50 7.76
N GLN A 206 -11.98 -33.50 7.55
CA GLN A 206 -12.12 -32.74 6.30
C GLN A 206 -11.13 -31.56 6.25
N CYS A 207 -9.84 -31.88 6.13
CA CYS A 207 -8.79 -30.87 5.99
C CYS A 207 -9.00 -30.01 4.73
N PHE A 208 -8.67 -28.71 4.85
CA PHE A 208 -8.69 -27.73 3.77
C PHE A 208 -7.71 -28.05 2.62
N LEU A 209 -7.96 -27.46 1.45
CA LEU A 209 -7.12 -27.56 0.24
C LEU A 209 -5.83 -26.71 0.34
N PRO A 210 -4.88 -26.80 -0.60
CA PRO A 210 -3.71 -25.92 -0.62
C PRO A 210 -4.06 -24.44 -0.80
N THR A 211 -4.21 -23.72 0.31
CA THR A 211 -4.73 -22.34 0.37
C THR A 211 -3.63 -21.37 0.82
N LYS A 212 -3.63 -20.18 0.20
CA LYS A 212 -2.85 -19.00 0.59
C LYS A 212 -3.78 -17.85 0.97
N GLU A 213 -3.27 -16.84 1.68
CA GLU A 213 -3.98 -15.56 1.94
C GLU A 213 -5.33 -15.76 2.66
N LEU A 214 -5.36 -16.81 3.49
CA LEU A 214 -6.41 -17.23 4.41
C LEU A 214 -6.26 -16.54 5.78
N ILE A 215 -7.34 -16.51 6.57
CA ILE A 215 -7.29 -16.21 8.00
C ILE A 215 -7.37 -17.49 8.83
N ILE A 216 -6.74 -17.49 10.02
CA ILE A 216 -7.05 -18.42 11.11
C ILE A 216 -7.21 -17.63 12.41
N GLU A 217 -8.14 -18.05 13.26
CA GLU A 217 -8.51 -17.33 14.49
C GLU A 217 -8.84 -18.30 15.63
N LYS A 218 -8.71 -17.82 16.88
CA LYS A 218 -8.84 -18.64 18.09
C LYS A 218 -10.24 -18.57 18.69
N ILE A 219 -10.92 -19.71 18.82
CA ILE A 219 -12.23 -19.81 19.50
C ILE A 219 -12.05 -20.20 20.97
N SER A 220 -11.17 -21.17 21.27
CA SER A 220 -10.88 -21.63 22.62
C SER A 220 -9.40 -22.03 22.77
N HIS A 221 -9.02 -22.61 23.92
CA HIS A 221 -7.67 -23.14 24.14
C HIS A 221 -7.28 -24.22 23.10
N ASN A 222 -8.22 -25.09 22.71
CA ASN A 222 -8.02 -26.22 21.80
C ASN A 222 -8.67 -26.06 20.40
N LYS A 223 -9.64 -25.14 20.22
CA LYS A 223 -10.44 -24.98 18.99
C LYS A 223 -10.13 -23.65 18.28
N GLY A 224 -10.01 -23.72 16.96
CA GLY A 224 -9.89 -22.55 16.08
C GLY A 224 -10.76 -22.65 14.83
N ILE A 225 -10.78 -21.55 14.08
CA ILE A 225 -11.52 -21.39 12.83
C ILE A 225 -10.59 -20.89 11.73
N MET A 226 -10.84 -21.31 10.50
CA MET A 226 -10.22 -20.84 9.28
C MET A 226 -11.32 -20.45 8.29
N TYR A 227 -11.13 -19.33 7.58
CA TYR A 227 -12.10 -18.87 6.58
C TYR A 227 -11.41 -18.21 5.38
N GLY A 228 -11.98 -18.43 4.19
CA GLY A 228 -11.57 -17.78 2.96
C GLY A 228 -10.14 -18.10 2.52
N GLY A 229 -9.56 -17.16 1.77
CA GLY A 229 -8.27 -17.31 1.11
C GLY A 229 -8.42 -17.76 -0.34
N ALA A 230 -7.29 -17.94 -1.02
CA ALA A 230 -7.25 -18.36 -2.41
C ALA A 230 -6.77 -19.82 -2.54
N VAL A 231 -7.62 -20.63 -3.17
CA VAL A 231 -7.31 -22.00 -3.62
C VAL A 231 -6.96 -21.98 -5.11
N HIS A 232 -6.54 -23.12 -5.65
CA HIS A 232 -6.31 -23.29 -7.08
C HIS A 232 -7.19 -24.42 -7.61
N ASP A 233 -7.95 -24.14 -8.68
CA ASP A 233 -8.65 -25.15 -9.47
C ASP A 233 -8.37 -24.94 -10.96
N GLY A 234 -8.20 -26.04 -11.71
CA GLY A 234 -7.54 -26.03 -13.01
C GLY A 234 -6.25 -25.20 -12.94
N ASP A 235 -6.12 -24.24 -13.85
CA ASP A 235 -5.04 -23.25 -13.87
C ASP A 235 -5.35 -21.91 -13.16
N ILE A 236 -6.53 -21.76 -12.56
CA ILE A 236 -7.02 -20.48 -12.04
C ILE A 236 -6.75 -20.38 -10.52
N SER A 237 -6.51 -19.15 -10.04
CA SER A 237 -6.52 -18.80 -8.61
C SER A 237 -7.92 -18.38 -8.22
N VAL A 238 -8.63 -19.16 -7.40
CA VAL A 238 -10.04 -18.93 -7.06
C VAL A 238 -10.15 -18.62 -5.57
N PRO A 239 -10.73 -17.48 -5.16
CA PRO A 239 -11.04 -17.22 -3.75
C PRO A 239 -12.06 -18.23 -3.20
N THR A 240 -12.15 -18.40 -1.89
CA THR A 240 -13.17 -19.26 -1.26
C THR A 240 -13.98 -18.54 -0.19
N ASN A 241 -15.14 -19.10 0.14
CA ASN A 241 -15.96 -18.77 1.31
C ASN A 241 -16.19 -20.00 2.21
N SER A 242 -15.41 -21.06 2.04
CA SER A 242 -15.41 -22.21 2.95
C SER A 242 -15.00 -21.80 4.35
N ILE A 243 -15.77 -22.25 5.34
CA ILE A 243 -15.42 -22.17 6.76
C ILE A 243 -14.94 -23.55 7.20
N TYR A 244 -13.78 -23.61 7.82
CA TYR A 244 -13.23 -24.81 8.43
C TYR A 244 -13.04 -24.58 9.93
N LEU A 245 -13.43 -25.57 10.73
CA LEU A 245 -13.10 -25.63 12.16
C LEU A 245 -11.96 -26.64 12.34
N PHE A 246 -11.05 -26.34 13.25
CA PHE A 246 -10.02 -27.29 13.69
C PHE A 246 -9.99 -27.38 15.22
N GLU A 247 -9.75 -28.59 15.72
CA GLU A 247 -9.72 -28.87 17.15
C GLU A 247 -8.57 -29.82 17.49
N PHE A 248 -7.84 -29.51 18.56
CA PHE A 248 -6.79 -30.37 19.11
C PHE A 248 -7.41 -31.49 19.93
N SER A 249 -6.99 -32.72 19.67
CA SER A 249 -7.32 -33.84 20.56
C SER A 249 -6.43 -33.83 21.80
N HIS A 250 -6.84 -34.51 22.88
CA HIS A 250 -6.15 -34.54 24.20
C HIS A 250 -4.68 -35.03 24.20
N ASN A 251 -4.09 -35.37 23.05
CA ASN A 251 -2.68 -35.70 22.88
C ASN A 251 -1.82 -34.50 22.41
N ASP A 252 -2.41 -33.31 22.27
CA ASP A 252 -1.82 -32.05 21.78
C ASP A 252 -0.94 -32.21 20.50
N THR A 253 -1.26 -33.20 19.67
CA THR A 253 -0.50 -33.58 18.45
C THR A 253 -1.36 -34.09 17.29
N THR A 254 -2.63 -34.41 17.52
CA THR A 254 -3.63 -34.69 16.47
C THR A 254 -4.56 -33.50 16.29
N ILE A 255 -4.73 -33.04 15.05
CA ILE A 255 -5.65 -31.95 14.68
C ILE A 255 -6.83 -32.55 13.88
N ASN A 256 -8.04 -32.34 14.38
CA ASN A 256 -9.28 -32.76 13.75
C ASN A 256 -9.92 -31.61 12.99
N TRP A 257 -10.14 -31.79 11.68
CA TRP A 257 -10.70 -30.77 10.78
C TRP A 257 -12.13 -31.08 10.38
N LYS A 258 -13.00 -30.05 10.41
CA LYS A 258 -14.40 -30.12 9.97
C LYS A 258 -14.71 -28.97 9.03
N CYS A 259 -15.14 -29.26 7.80
CA CYS A 259 -15.70 -28.25 6.91
C CYS A 259 -17.16 -27.98 7.32
N LEU A 260 -17.59 -26.71 7.28
CA LEU A 260 -19.00 -26.35 7.38
C LEU A 260 -19.59 -26.24 5.97
N ASN A 261 -20.65 -27.00 5.70
CA ASN A 261 -21.32 -27.00 4.40
C ASN A 261 -22.42 -25.94 4.36
N LYS A 262 -22.75 -25.42 3.16
CA LYS A 262 -23.72 -24.33 2.99
C LYS A 262 -25.13 -24.65 3.51
N GLY A 263 -25.54 -25.92 3.50
CA GLY A 263 -26.79 -26.40 4.08
C GLY A 263 -26.70 -26.92 5.52
N SER A 264 -25.63 -26.63 6.26
CA SER A 264 -25.46 -27.06 7.67
C SER A 264 -25.79 -25.98 8.71
N ILE A 265 -26.16 -24.77 8.27
CA ILE A 265 -26.36 -23.59 9.12
C ILE A 265 -27.87 -23.29 9.22
N PRO A 266 -28.42 -22.90 10.38
CA PRO A 266 -29.84 -22.63 10.53
C PRO A 266 -30.30 -21.36 9.80
N ASN A 267 -31.48 -21.43 9.18
CA ASN A 267 -32.21 -20.33 8.51
C ASN A 267 -31.62 -19.86 7.15
N ASP A 268 -32.43 -19.09 6.41
CA ASP A 268 -32.18 -18.61 5.03
C ASP A 268 -31.13 -17.48 4.93
N GLY A 269 -30.04 -17.59 5.69
CA GLY A 269 -28.98 -16.59 5.76
C GLY A 269 -28.14 -16.50 4.49
N LEU A 270 -27.76 -15.28 4.10
CA LEU A 270 -26.92 -15.02 2.95
C LEU A 270 -25.47 -15.50 3.21
N TRP A 271 -25.01 -16.55 2.53
CA TRP A 271 -23.64 -17.02 2.70
C TRP A 271 -22.63 -15.98 2.17
N SER A 272 -21.56 -15.75 2.92
CA SER A 272 -20.58 -14.69 2.61
C SER A 272 -19.87 -14.88 1.26
N LYS A 273 -19.58 -13.77 0.57
CA LYS A 273 -18.87 -13.78 -0.73
C LYS A 273 -17.48 -14.40 -0.60
N GLU A 274 -17.05 -15.07 -1.66
CA GLU A 274 -15.73 -15.69 -1.81
C GLU A 274 -14.66 -14.60 -1.79
N ARG A 275 -13.68 -14.73 -0.90
CA ARG A 275 -12.70 -13.67 -0.65
C ARG A 275 -11.33 -14.17 -0.21
N TYR A 276 -10.32 -13.36 -0.49
CA TYR A 276 -8.95 -13.55 -0.03
C TYR A 276 -8.30 -12.20 0.30
N THR A 277 -7.20 -12.20 1.06
CA THR A 277 -6.49 -10.98 1.52
C THR A 277 -7.32 -10.00 2.37
N HIS A 278 -8.47 -10.46 2.86
CA HIS A 278 -9.23 -9.89 3.97
C HIS A 278 -8.47 -9.99 5.29
N ALA A 279 -8.93 -9.27 6.30
CA ALA A 279 -8.44 -9.38 7.66
C ALA A 279 -9.58 -9.72 8.63
N SER A 280 -9.21 -10.15 9.83
CA SER A 280 -10.13 -10.63 10.86
C SER A 280 -9.65 -10.33 12.26
N THR A 281 -10.54 -10.56 13.22
CA THR A 281 -10.20 -10.78 14.62
C THR A 281 -11.34 -11.50 15.32
N ILE A 282 -11.09 -12.10 16.49
CA ILE A 282 -12.14 -12.61 17.38
C ILE A 282 -12.47 -11.56 18.43
N ILE A 283 -13.76 -11.41 18.75
CA ILE A 283 -14.25 -10.66 19.91
C ILE A 283 -14.91 -11.61 20.91
N ASN A 284 -14.42 -11.57 22.15
CA ASN A 284 -14.88 -12.41 23.28
C ASN A 284 -15.58 -11.51 24.30
N GLY A 285 -16.77 -11.01 23.92
CA GLY A 285 -17.59 -10.15 24.77
C GLY A 285 -18.62 -10.91 25.60
N ALA A 286 -19.68 -10.22 26.03
CA ALA A 286 -20.82 -10.77 26.80
C ALA A 286 -21.72 -11.71 25.99
N SER A 287 -21.47 -11.87 24.69
CA SER A 287 -22.00 -12.95 23.87
C SER A 287 -21.66 -14.31 24.48
N THR A 288 -22.59 -15.26 24.42
CA THR A 288 -22.36 -16.65 24.84
C THR A 288 -21.46 -17.44 23.87
N SER A 289 -21.01 -16.79 22.78
CA SER A 289 -20.04 -17.32 21.83
C SER A 289 -19.00 -16.25 21.42
N PRO A 290 -17.74 -16.64 21.16
CA PRO A 290 -16.81 -15.83 20.39
C PRO A 290 -17.42 -15.43 19.05
N ILE A 291 -17.29 -14.17 18.65
CA ILE A 291 -17.72 -13.70 17.33
C ILE A 291 -16.49 -13.47 16.46
N LEU A 292 -16.46 -14.08 15.27
CA LEU A 292 -15.44 -13.82 14.26
C LEU A 292 -15.83 -12.58 13.46
N VAL A 293 -15.03 -11.52 13.55
CA VAL A 293 -15.14 -10.33 12.70
C VAL A 293 -14.29 -10.55 11.44
N VAL A 294 -14.83 -10.21 10.26
CA VAL A 294 -14.12 -10.18 8.98
C VAL A 294 -14.38 -8.85 8.27
N ILE A 295 -13.31 -8.21 7.79
CA ILE A 295 -13.39 -6.93 7.06
C ILE A 295 -12.64 -7.05 5.72
N GLY A 296 -13.26 -6.51 4.67
CA GLY A 296 -12.61 -6.28 3.38
C GLY A 296 -12.21 -7.55 2.62
N GLY A 297 -11.04 -7.47 1.98
CA GLY A 297 -10.50 -8.45 1.05
C GLY A 297 -10.88 -8.18 -0.40
N THR A 298 -10.53 -9.11 -1.29
CA THR A 298 -10.81 -9.05 -2.73
C THR A 298 -11.65 -10.23 -3.22
N ASP A 299 -12.49 -9.99 -4.22
CA ASP A 299 -13.26 -11.01 -4.94
C ASP A 299 -12.42 -11.76 -6.01
N SER A 300 -13.07 -12.58 -6.84
CA SER A 300 -12.44 -13.33 -7.94
C SER A 300 -12.01 -12.48 -9.16
N HIS A 301 -12.26 -11.16 -9.13
CA HIS A 301 -11.87 -10.18 -10.14
C HIS A 301 -10.89 -9.14 -9.57
N ASP A 302 -10.27 -9.44 -8.42
CA ASP A 302 -9.39 -8.56 -7.63
C ASP A 302 -10.03 -7.21 -7.23
N LYS A 303 -11.37 -7.17 -7.11
CA LYS A 303 -12.11 -5.98 -6.66
C LYS A 303 -12.24 -5.99 -5.14
N PRO A 304 -11.99 -4.87 -4.45
CA PRO A 304 -12.24 -4.75 -3.01
C PRO A 304 -13.70 -5.08 -2.64
N LEU A 305 -13.88 -5.78 -1.52
CA LEU A 305 -15.17 -6.17 -0.98
C LEU A 305 -15.51 -5.29 0.22
N ASN A 306 -16.27 -4.21 -0.01
CA ASN A 306 -16.60 -3.18 0.98
C ASN A 306 -17.63 -3.67 2.05
N GLU A 307 -17.30 -4.74 2.76
CA GLU A 307 -18.18 -5.45 3.70
C GLU A 307 -17.49 -5.64 5.06
N CYS A 308 -18.27 -5.50 6.13
CA CYS A 308 -17.92 -5.94 7.48
C CYS A 308 -18.91 -7.03 7.90
N LEU A 309 -18.39 -8.18 8.29
CA LEU A 309 -19.17 -9.40 8.57
C LEU A 309 -18.80 -9.96 9.95
N LEU A 310 -19.80 -10.20 10.79
CA LEU A 310 -19.68 -10.87 12.09
C LEU A 310 -20.28 -12.27 11.99
N LEU A 311 -19.55 -13.29 12.45
CA LEU A 311 -19.98 -14.69 12.48
C LEU A 311 -20.03 -15.20 13.93
N ASP A 312 -21.22 -15.57 14.41
CA ASP A 312 -21.39 -16.29 15.68
C ASP A 312 -20.73 -17.67 15.58
N THR A 313 -19.73 -17.98 16.42
CA THR A 313 -18.99 -19.27 16.31
C THR A 313 -19.66 -20.46 17.00
N ASN A 314 -20.84 -20.28 17.59
CA ASN A 314 -21.73 -21.36 18.06
C ASN A 314 -22.88 -21.60 17.08
N GLN A 315 -23.56 -20.55 16.60
CA GLN A 315 -24.67 -20.68 15.65
C GLN A 315 -24.23 -20.80 14.19
N TYR A 316 -23.05 -20.28 13.87
CA TYR A 316 -22.49 -20.09 12.51
C TYR A 316 -23.31 -19.13 11.62
N ASN A 317 -24.11 -18.26 12.24
CA ASN A 317 -24.90 -17.24 11.55
C ASN A 317 -24.06 -15.98 11.25
N TRP A 318 -24.15 -15.47 10.02
CA TRP A 318 -23.52 -14.23 9.59
C TRP A 318 -24.44 -13.02 9.81
N ILE A 319 -23.87 -11.92 10.30
CA ILE A 319 -24.49 -10.59 10.41
C ILE A 319 -23.60 -9.61 9.65
N GLN A 320 -24.18 -8.77 8.79
CA GLN A 320 -23.45 -7.74 8.04
C GLN A 320 -23.68 -6.36 8.66
N PHE A 321 -22.59 -5.61 8.87
CA PHE A 321 -22.65 -4.23 9.36
C PHE A 321 -22.28 -3.24 8.26
N PRO A 322 -23.05 -2.15 8.08
CA PRO A 322 -22.66 -1.05 7.21
C PRO A 322 -21.52 -0.27 7.87
N LEU A 323 -20.33 -0.32 7.29
CA LEU A 323 -19.19 0.53 7.63
C LEU A 323 -18.74 1.30 6.38
N PRO A 324 -18.15 2.50 6.53
CA PRO A 324 -17.67 3.28 5.39
C PRO A 324 -16.66 2.51 4.54
N ASP A 325 -16.62 2.81 3.24
CA ASP A 325 -15.59 2.31 2.31
C ASP A 325 -14.16 2.60 2.80
N SER A 326 -13.97 3.69 3.55
CA SER A 326 -12.70 4.00 4.18
C SER A 326 -12.28 2.98 5.24
N VAL A 327 -13.18 2.17 5.80
CA VAL A 327 -12.85 1.03 6.66
C VAL A 327 -12.74 -0.26 5.85
N THR A 328 -13.75 -0.54 5.01
CA THR A 328 -13.96 -1.87 4.41
C THR A 328 -13.32 -2.08 3.03
N GLY A 329 -13.13 -1.03 2.24
CA GLY A 329 -12.62 -1.08 0.87
C GLY A 329 -11.10 -1.31 0.80
N ARG A 330 -10.63 -2.39 1.41
CA ARG A 330 -9.20 -2.64 1.66
C ARG A 330 -8.82 -4.11 1.54
N TYR A 331 -7.57 -4.34 1.17
CA TYR A 331 -6.96 -5.67 1.10
C TYR A 331 -5.48 -5.62 1.51
N TYR A 332 -4.96 -6.74 2.02
CA TYR A 332 -3.67 -6.82 2.73
C TYR A 332 -3.49 -5.79 3.87
N HIS A 333 -4.60 -5.40 4.51
CA HIS A 333 -4.63 -4.65 5.76
C HIS A 333 -4.59 -5.63 6.95
N THR A 334 -4.57 -5.13 8.19
CA THR A 334 -4.86 -5.95 9.37
C THR A 334 -6.07 -5.40 10.14
N VAL A 335 -6.67 -6.27 10.96
CA VAL A 335 -7.68 -5.92 11.95
C VAL A 335 -7.20 -6.50 13.28
N SER A 336 -7.50 -5.84 14.40
CA SER A 336 -7.24 -6.37 15.73
C SER A 336 -8.28 -5.83 16.71
N SER A 337 -8.77 -6.69 17.62
CA SER A 337 -9.69 -6.30 18.68
C SER A 337 -8.95 -5.79 19.92
N PHE A 338 -9.54 -4.82 20.60
CA PHE A 338 -9.20 -4.39 21.95
C PHE A 338 -10.49 -4.36 22.78
N VAL A 339 -10.60 -5.29 23.72
CA VAL A 339 -11.77 -5.44 24.60
C VAL A 339 -11.54 -4.57 25.84
N VAL A 340 -12.42 -3.59 26.08
CA VAL A 340 -12.37 -2.74 27.28
C VAL A 340 -13.14 -3.42 28.40
N ASP A 341 -14.35 -3.89 28.10
CA ASP A 341 -15.17 -4.74 28.95
C ASP A 341 -15.99 -5.69 28.05
N PRO A 342 -16.70 -6.70 28.61
CA PRO A 342 -17.44 -7.66 27.79
C PRO A 342 -18.47 -7.03 26.83
N ASN A 343 -18.98 -5.84 27.11
CA ASN A 343 -19.93 -5.13 26.25
C ASN A 343 -19.28 -4.11 25.32
N HIS A 344 -18.03 -3.69 25.52
CA HIS A 344 -17.40 -2.62 24.71
C HIS A 344 -16.05 -3.07 24.11
N VAL A 345 -15.98 -3.08 22.77
CA VAL A 345 -14.82 -3.57 22.01
C VAL A 345 -14.47 -2.60 20.88
N PHE A 346 -13.21 -2.18 20.83
CA PHE A 346 -12.67 -1.45 19.69
C PHE A 346 -12.07 -2.40 18.65
N LEU A 347 -12.37 -2.18 17.37
CA LEU A 347 -11.67 -2.79 16.25
C LEU A 347 -10.74 -1.76 15.63
N ILE A 348 -9.45 -2.10 15.50
CA ILE A 348 -8.45 -1.24 14.89
C ILE A 348 -8.06 -1.83 13.55
N VAL A 349 -8.35 -1.09 12.48
CA VAL A 349 -8.18 -1.50 11.08
C VAL A 349 -7.02 -0.70 10.49
N LEU A 350 -5.94 -1.38 10.09
CA LEU A 350 -4.66 -0.75 9.80
C LEU A 350 -4.17 -0.98 8.36
N GLY A 351 -3.89 0.13 7.67
CA GLY A 351 -3.16 0.18 6.41
C GLY A 351 -3.83 -0.58 5.27
N GLY A 352 -3.03 -1.35 4.54
CA GLY A 352 -3.42 -2.09 3.34
C GLY A 352 -3.42 -1.25 2.06
N TYR A 353 -3.94 -1.85 1.01
CA TYR A 353 -4.15 -1.23 -0.30
C TYR A 353 -5.65 -0.99 -0.54
N ALA A 354 -5.97 0.07 -1.28
CA ALA A 354 -7.35 0.46 -1.61
C ALA A 354 -7.79 0.03 -3.02
N LYS A 355 -6.85 -0.06 -3.98
CA LYS A 355 -7.15 -0.39 -5.38
C LYS A 355 -5.90 -0.85 -6.13
N THR A 356 -6.03 -1.90 -6.94
CA THR A 356 -5.03 -2.26 -7.96
C THR A 356 -5.30 -1.51 -9.27
N THR A 357 -4.25 -1.03 -9.92
CA THR A 357 -4.30 -0.43 -11.26
C THR A 357 -3.21 -1.03 -12.13
N GLN A 358 -3.60 -1.51 -13.32
CA GLN A 358 -2.65 -1.86 -14.37
C GLN A 358 -1.98 -0.59 -14.90
N ILE A 359 -0.70 -0.68 -15.17
CA ILE A 359 0.07 0.28 -15.96
C ILE A 359 0.92 -0.49 -16.98
N ASP A 360 1.08 0.06 -18.18
CA ASP A 360 2.12 -0.42 -19.10
C ASP A 360 3.45 0.22 -18.68
N VAL A 361 4.48 -0.60 -18.43
CA VAL A 361 5.85 -0.13 -18.15
C VAL A 361 6.74 -0.14 -19.39
N GLY A 362 6.16 -0.45 -20.55
CA GLY A 362 6.82 -0.51 -21.85
C GLY A 362 7.20 -1.94 -22.26
N GLY A 363 7.25 -2.19 -23.58
CA GLY A 363 7.64 -3.49 -24.13
C GLY A 363 6.59 -4.59 -23.94
N GLY A 364 5.31 -4.23 -23.81
CA GLY A 364 4.20 -5.17 -23.58
C GLY A 364 4.12 -5.72 -22.15
N ALA A 365 4.89 -5.17 -21.22
CA ALA A 365 4.87 -5.56 -19.82
C ALA A 365 3.83 -4.74 -19.05
N ILE A 366 2.69 -5.36 -18.73
CA ILE A 366 1.70 -4.79 -17.79
C ILE A 366 2.16 -5.07 -16.35
N ASP A 367 2.45 -4.00 -15.60
CA ASP A 367 2.68 -4.06 -14.15
C ASP A 367 1.42 -3.64 -13.38
N TRP A 368 1.30 -4.10 -12.13
CA TRP A 368 0.11 -3.96 -11.30
C TRP A 368 0.42 -3.14 -10.04
N ILE A 369 0.38 -1.81 -10.18
CA ILE A 369 0.52 -0.92 -9.04
C ILE A 369 -0.67 -1.08 -8.09
N ASN A 370 -0.36 -1.31 -6.82
CA ASN A 370 -1.33 -1.35 -5.74
C ASN A 370 -1.32 0.01 -5.03
N THR A 371 -2.44 0.72 -5.03
CA THR A 371 -2.57 2.04 -4.40
C THR A 371 -2.66 1.89 -2.88
N PRO A 372 -1.67 2.33 -2.09
CA PRO A 372 -1.68 2.17 -0.64
C PRO A 372 -2.69 3.13 0.01
N VAL A 373 -3.29 2.72 1.13
CA VAL A 373 -4.09 3.65 1.93
C VAL A 373 -3.16 4.65 2.60
N THR A 374 -3.49 5.94 2.51
CA THR A 374 -2.66 7.07 2.98
C THR A 374 -3.45 8.05 3.86
N ASN A 375 -2.74 8.96 4.51
CA ASN A 375 -3.28 10.08 5.31
C ASN A 375 -4.16 9.60 6.50
N SER A 376 -5.18 10.39 6.87
CA SER A 376 -6.06 10.15 8.03
C SER A 376 -6.69 8.76 8.06
N HIS A 377 -6.84 8.12 6.91
CA HIS A 377 -7.40 6.78 6.82
C HIS A 377 -6.40 5.66 7.15
N ILE A 378 -5.09 5.89 7.33
CA ILE A 378 -4.16 4.76 7.55
C ILE A 378 -4.59 3.89 8.75
N THR A 379 -5.01 4.51 9.86
CA THR A 379 -5.60 3.83 11.02
C THR A 379 -7.07 4.24 11.17
N MET A 380 -7.98 3.26 11.12
CA MET A 380 -9.39 3.46 11.45
C MET A 380 -9.72 2.71 12.75
N VAL A 381 -10.50 3.32 13.63
CA VAL A 381 -10.99 2.72 14.87
C VAL A 381 -12.52 2.66 14.80
N VAL A 382 -13.08 1.48 15.04
CA VAL A 382 -14.53 1.22 15.08
C VAL A 382 -14.90 0.79 16.49
N GLU A 383 -15.89 1.44 17.09
CA GLU A 383 -16.40 1.16 18.43
C GLU A 383 -17.61 0.24 18.31
N LEU A 384 -17.47 -1.01 18.78
CA LEU A 384 -18.57 -1.97 18.88
C LEU A 384 -19.07 -2.04 20.31
N VAL A 385 -20.39 -2.02 20.47
CA VAL A 385 -21.06 -2.12 21.77
C VAL A 385 -22.11 -3.25 21.74
N PHE A 386 -22.26 -3.98 22.84
CA PHE A 386 -23.22 -5.07 22.98
C PHE A 386 -24.41 -4.64 23.84
N HIS A 387 -25.57 -4.50 23.21
CA HIS A 387 -26.83 -4.06 23.85
C HIS A 387 -27.99 -4.95 23.37
N ASP A 388 -28.96 -5.23 24.24
CA ASP A 388 -30.15 -6.06 23.95
C ASP A 388 -29.86 -7.42 23.28
N GLY A 389 -28.69 -8.01 23.56
CA GLY A 389 -28.25 -9.30 23.03
C GLY A 389 -27.63 -9.25 21.63
N GLN A 390 -27.34 -8.07 21.08
CA GLN A 390 -26.73 -7.87 19.76
C GLN A 390 -25.58 -6.88 19.81
N TRP A 391 -24.66 -6.97 18.84
CA TRP A 391 -23.62 -5.96 18.63
C TRP A 391 -24.14 -4.81 17.76
N SER A 392 -23.78 -3.58 18.08
CA SER A 392 -23.98 -2.38 17.27
C SER A 392 -22.65 -1.65 17.05
N VAL A 393 -22.58 -0.85 15.97
CA VAL A 393 -21.48 0.11 15.75
C VAL A 393 -21.91 1.44 16.35
N GLU A 394 -21.19 1.91 17.37
CA GLU A 394 -21.48 3.17 18.05
C GLU A 394 -20.72 4.33 17.39
N SER A 395 -19.45 4.14 17.05
CA SER A 395 -18.63 5.16 16.40
C SER A 395 -17.63 4.59 15.39
N VAL A 396 -17.24 5.43 14.43
CA VAL A 396 -16.14 5.17 13.49
C VAL A 396 -15.28 6.42 13.42
N SER A 397 -13.98 6.28 13.70
CA SER A 397 -13.04 7.40 13.78
C SER A 397 -11.71 7.12 13.09
N SER A 398 -11.02 8.19 12.70
CA SER A 398 -9.61 8.14 12.32
C SER A 398 -8.74 8.10 13.56
N GLY A 399 -7.65 7.31 13.55
CA GLY A 399 -6.65 7.20 14.62
C GLY A 399 -5.79 8.43 14.85
N MET A 400 -6.39 9.62 14.77
CA MET A 400 -5.86 10.94 15.19
C MET A 400 -6.85 11.71 16.10
N PHE A 401 -8.03 11.14 16.41
CA PHE A 401 -9.15 11.88 17.02
C PHE A 401 -9.75 11.25 18.29
N ARG A 402 -8.93 11.08 19.32
CA ARG A 402 -9.31 11.43 20.71
C ARG A 402 -8.10 12.11 21.34
N MET A 403 -8.26 13.31 21.90
CA MET A 403 -7.41 13.95 22.94
C MET A 403 -7.80 15.44 23.10
N ASN A 404 -8.34 15.78 24.28
CA ASN A 404 -8.42 17.13 24.87
C ASN A 404 -9.09 17.05 26.25
N ASN A 405 -10.02 16.09 26.41
CA ASN A 405 -10.72 15.78 27.66
C ASN A 405 -10.58 14.27 27.99
N GLN A 406 -9.34 13.80 28.17
CA GLN A 406 -9.07 12.40 28.56
C GLN A 406 -9.79 12.05 29.87
N LEU A 407 -9.62 12.90 30.89
CA LEU A 407 -10.19 12.74 32.23
C LEU A 407 -11.72 12.52 32.22
N LEU A 408 -12.48 13.33 31.47
CA LEU A 408 -13.95 13.20 31.40
C LEU A 408 -14.39 11.88 30.71
N TRP A 409 -13.57 11.32 29.81
CA TRP A 409 -13.86 10.02 29.19
C TRP A 409 -13.50 8.86 30.12
N GLU A 410 -12.40 8.96 30.86
CA GLU A 410 -12.03 8.00 31.92
C GLU A 410 -13.07 8.00 33.05
N GLU A 411 -13.56 9.17 33.43
CA GLU A 411 -14.62 9.38 34.43
C GLU A 411 -15.97 8.81 33.95
N LEU A 412 -16.37 9.05 32.69
CA LEU A 412 -17.55 8.40 32.08
C LEU A 412 -17.43 6.88 32.00
N LEU A 413 -16.25 6.34 31.66
CA LEU A 413 -16.00 4.89 31.62
C LEU A 413 -16.10 4.27 33.02
N LYS A 414 -15.51 4.94 34.03
CA LYS A 414 -15.60 4.54 35.42
C LYS A 414 -17.05 4.56 35.93
N ILE A 415 -17.79 5.64 35.69
CA ILE A 415 -19.21 5.79 36.05
C ILE A 415 -20.06 4.67 35.40
N LYS A 416 -19.86 4.36 34.12
CA LYS A 416 -20.53 3.24 33.43
C LYS A 416 -20.21 1.89 34.08
N SER A 417 -18.94 1.64 34.41
CA SER A 417 -18.47 0.40 35.03
C SER A 417 -19.06 0.19 36.44
N GLU A 418 -19.01 1.21 37.29
CA GLU A 418 -19.54 1.17 38.65
C GLU A 418 -21.07 0.98 38.64
N LYS A 419 -21.80 1.67 37.75
CA LYS A 419 -23.24 1.44 37.56
C LYS A 419 -23.54 -0.01 37.15
N SER A 420 -22.84 -0.57 36.17
CA SER A 420 -23.08 -1.94 35.68
C SER A 420 -22.84 -3.00 36.77
N LEU A 421 -21.85 -2.79 37.64
CA LEU A 421 -21.58 -3.65 38.79
C LEU A 421 -22.72 -3.59 39.82
N LEU A 422 -23.20 -2.38 40.13
CA LEU A 422 -24.31 -2.15 41.08
C LEU A 422 -25.64 -2.75 40.58
N GLU A 423 -25.96 -2.59 39.29
CA GLU A 423 -27.16 -3.18 38.66
C GLU A 423 -27.12 -4.71 38.72
N THR A 424 -25.95 -5.31 38.50
CA THR A 424 -25.74 -6.77 38.60
C THR A 424 -25.97 -7.26 40.03
N GLN A 425 -25.33 -6.63 41.03
CA GLN A 425 -25.53 -6.96 42.45
C GLN A 425 -26.99 -6.78 42.89
N LEU A 426 -27.67 -5.73 42.40
CA LEU A 426 -29.08 -5.46 42.69
C LEU A 426 -29.99 -6.55 42.12
N LEU A 427 -29.72 -7.03 40.90
CA LEU A 427 -30.46 -8.10 40.25
C LEU A 427 -30.29 -9.45 40.98
N GLU A 428 -29.06 -9.80 41.38
CA GLU A 428 -28.78 -10.99 42.18
C GLU A 428 -29.51 -10.94 43.53
N THR A 429 -29.41 -9.81 44.24
CA THR A 429 -30.04 -9.61 45.56
C THR A 429 -31.56 -9.70 45.48
N LYS A 430 -32.18 -9.09 44.46
CA LYS A 430 -33.63 -9.21 44.18
C LYS A 430 -34.03 -10.64 43.81
N THR A 431 -33.18 -11.37 43.10
CA THR A 431 -33.40 -12.79 42.75
C THR A 431 -33.36 -13.69 43.98
N LEU A 432 -32.41 -13.48 44.90
CA LEU A 432 -32.33 -14.20 46.17
C LEU A 432 -33.56 -13.94 47.05
N LEU A 433 -34.00 -12.68 47.18
CA LEU A 433 -35.20 -12.31 47.94
C LEU A 433 -36.49 -12.89 47.34
N THR A 434 -36.62 -12.93 46.01
CA THR A 434 -37.81 -13.51 45.34
C THR A 434 -37.77 -15.04 45.24
N LYS A 435 -36.61 -15.68 45.42
CA LYS A 435 -36.52 -17.13 45.67
C LYS A 435 -37.01 -17.45 47.09
N ARG A 436 -36.38 -16.85 48.11
CA ARG A 436 -36.71 -17.09 49.54
C ARG A 436 -38.15 -16.81 49.93
N LYS A 437 -38.82 -15.84 49.30
CA LYS A 437 -40.27 -15.62 49.51
C LYS A 437 -41.13 -16.83 49.14
N ARG A 438 -40.82 -17.49 48.01
CA ARG A 438 -41.50 -18.74 47.61
C ARG A 438 -41.17 -19.88 48.57
N ASP A 439 -39.89 -20.00 48.94
CA ASP A 439 -39.42 -21.00 49.90
C ASP A 439 -40.09 -20.85 51.29
N GLN A 440 -40.46 -19.63 51.70
CA GLN A 440 -41.24 -19.35 52.92
C GLN A 440 -42.76 -19.61 52.76
N GLU A 441 -43.33 -19.39 51.58
CA GLU A 441 -44.77 -19.57 51.30
C GLU A 441 -45.15 -21.05 51.09
N ASP A 442 -44.24 -21.89 50.59
CA ASP A 442 -44.45 -23.33 50.37
C ASP A 442 -44.22 -24.24 51.61
N SER A 443 -43.90 -23.67 52.79
CA SER A 443 -43.53 -24.46 53.98
C SER A 443 -44.76 -24.99 54.78
N PRO A 444 -45.00 -26.31 54.85
CA PRO A 444 -46.15 -26.86 55.56
C PRO A 444 -45.92 -26.94 57.09
N HIS A 445 -46.94 -26.60 57.87
CA HIS A 445 -46.92 -26.58 59.34
C HIS A 445 -46.24 -27.80 60.00
N SER A 446 -45.43 -27.52 61.04
CA SER A 446 -45.42 -28.38 62.22
C SER A 446 -45.58 -27.55 63.50
N ASN A 447 -46.51 -27.97 64.36
CA ASN A 447 -46.76 -27.39 65.69
C ASN A 447 -47.17 -28.53 66.64
N TYR A 448 -46.23 -29.43 66.97
CA TYR A 448 -46.48 -30.47 67.97
C TYR A 448 -45.24 -30.94 68.75
N SER A 449 -45.33 -30.78 70.07
CA SER A 449 -44.74 -31.60 71.15
C SER A 449 -43.28 -32.09 71.05
N LYS A 450 -42.44 -31.48 71.90
CA LYS A 450 -41.66 -32.11 73.00
C LYS A 450 -41.47 -33.65 72.98
N LYS A 451 -40.24 -34.05 73.35
CA LYS A 451 -39.83 -35.19 74.23
C LYS A 451 -39.55 -36.56 73.58
N LEU A 452 -38.26 -36.85 73.33
CA LEU A 452 -37.52 -37.89 74.08
C LEU A 452 -35.99 -37.64 74.07
N LYS A 453 -35.14 -38.65 74.32
CA LYS A 453 -33.75 -38.54 74.81
C LYS A 453 -32.72 -39.37 73.99
N THR A 454 -31.45 -38.95 74.16
CA THR A 454 -30.19 -39.73 74.29
C THR A 454 -29.46 -40.35 73.08
N ASN A 455 -28.17 -39.97 73.02
CA ASN A 455 -26.96 -40.67 72.61
C ASN A 455 -26.54 -40.77 71.11
N GLU A 456 -25.49 -39.97 70.81
CA GLU A 456 -24.19 -40.40 70.28
C GLU A 456 -24.13 -41.17 68.94
N LEU A 457 -23.78 -40.45 67.87
CA LEU A 457 -22.64 -40.78 66.99
C LEU A 457 -22.18 -39.52 66.21
N GLU A 458 -21.00 -39.58 65.61
CA GLU A 458 -20.10 -38.44 65.37
C GLU A 458 -20.45 -37.49 64.21
N GLU A 459 -19.81 -36.32 64.22
CA GLU A 459 -20.09 -35.14 63.39
C GLU A 459 -19.72 -35.29 61.90
N SER A 460 -20.61 -34.82 61.03
CA SER A 460 -20.24 -34.08 59.81
C SER A 460 -21.41 -33.16 59.43
N VAL A 461 -21.60 -32.09 60.21
CA VAL A 461 -22.64 -31.09 59.94
C VAL A 461 -22.08 -30.05 58.98
N GLU A 462 -22.62 -30.02 57.75
CA GLU A 462 -22.52 -28.83 56.91
C GLU A 462 -23.40 -27.73 57.54
N GLU A 463 -22.84 -26.54 57.74
CA GLU A 463 -23.53 -25.44 58.41
C GLU A 463 -24.58 -24.80 57.48
N GLU A 464 -25.80 -25.36 57.45
CA GLU A 464 -26.99 -24.65 56.97
C GLU A 464 -27.26 -23.45 57.90
N GLN A 465 -26.60 -22.33 57.60
CA GLN A 465 -26.72 -21.07 58.32
C GLN A 465 -28.16 -20.53 58.20
N ILE A 466 -28.99 -20.80 59.22
CA ILE A 466 -30.36 -20.27 59.30
C ILE A 466 -30.30 -18.75 59.50
N MET A 467 -30.29 -18.03 58.37
CA MET A 467 -30.42 -16.58 58.29
C MET A 467 -31.72 -16.13 58.98
N THR A 468 -31.63 -15.08 59.78
CA THR A 468 -32.75 -14.59 60.59
C THR A 468 -33.63 -13.60 59.82
N ASP A 469 -34.80 -13.26 60.36
CA ASP A 469 -35.62 -12.17 59.82
C ASP A 469 -34.88 -10.82 59.82
N GLU A 470 -34.00 -10.59 60.80
CA GLU A 470 -33.11 -9.42 60.87
C GLU A 470 -32.16 -9.35 59.65
N ASP A 471 -31.73 -10.50 59.13
CA ASP A 471 -30.83 -10.56 57.97
C ASP A 471 -31.60 -10.41 56.64
N ASN A 472 -32.86 -10.84 56.60
CA ASN A 472 -33.79 -10.51 55.52
C ASN A 472 -34.21 -9.02 55.54
N GLU A 473 -34.14 -8.35 56.69
CA GLU A 473 -34.34 -6.90 56.82
C GLU A 473 -33.10 -6.12 56.36
N LYS A 474 -31.89 -6.54 56.78
CA LYS A 474 -30.61 -6.03 56.24
C LYS A 474 -30.55 -6.11 54.72
N LEU A 475 -30.90 -7.25 54.12
CA LEU A 475 -30.96 -7.42 52.66
C LEU A 475 -31.90 -6.43 51.96
N ARG A 476 -33.02 -6.06 52.59
CA ARG A 476 -33.95 -5.04 52.06
C ARG A 476 -33.38 -3.63 52.19
N ALA A 477 -32.67 -3.34 53.27
CA ALA A 477 -31.95 -2.09 53.45
C ALA A 477 -30.84 -1.92 52.39
N THR A 478 -30.08 -2.98 52.07
CA THR A 478 -29.09 -2.98 50.98
C THR A 478 -29.73 -2.73 49.61
N VAL A 479 -30.87 -3.37 49.31
CA VAL A 479 -31.61 -3.10 48.05
C VAL A 479 -32.03 -1.64 47.95
N ALA A 480 -32.63 -1.08 49.01
CA ALA A 480 -33.06 0.32 49.03
C ALA A 480 -31.88 1.31 48.95
N TYR A 481 -30.75 1.00 49.59
CA TYR A 481 -29.52 1.81 49.50
C TYR A 481 -28.96 1.83 48.08
N ASN A 482 -28.82 0.65 47.45
CA ASN A 482 -28.31 0.55 46.07
C ASN A 482 -29.25 1.22 45.05
N GLU A 483 -30.57 1.15 45.25
CA GLU A 483 -31.54 1.86 44.38
C GLU A 483 -31.37 3.38 44.45
N VAL A 484 -31.14 3.95 45.64
CA VAL A 484 -30.85 5.39 45.79
C VAL A 484 -29.50 5.75 45.18
N TYR A 485 -28.45 4.96 45.46
CA TYR A 485 -27.10 5.24 44.96
C TYR A 485 -27.00 5.16 43.43
N ILE A 486 -27.75 4.27 42.78
CA ILE A 486 -27.86 4.25 41.30
C ILE A 486 -28.51 5.54 40.78
N THR A 487 -29.56 6.07 41.42
CA THR A 487 -30.17 7.34 40.98
C THR A 487 -29.26 8.56 41.19
N GLU A 488 -28.36 8.53 42.18
CA GLU A 488 -27.33 9.55 42.39
C GLU A 488 -26.29 9.52 41.26
N ILE A 489 -25.77 8.33 40.92
CA ILE A 489 -24.87 8.10 39.78
C ILE A 489 -25.52 8.50 38.43
N GLU A 490 -26.83 8.33 38.26
CA GLU A 490 -27.54 8.75 37.04
C GLU A 490 -27.59 10.28 36.88
N GLU A 491 -27.77 11.03 37.97
CA GLU A 491 -27.75 12.49 37.95
C GLU A 491 -26.33 13.05 37.77
N GLU A 492 -25.30 12.39 38.30
CA GLU A 492 -23.88 12.72 38.02
C GLU A 492 -23.53 12.44 36.55
N LYS A 493 -23.85 11.24 36.03
CA LYS A 493 -23.64 10.87 34.62
C LYS A 493 -24.24 11.91 33.68
N LYS A 494 -25.48 12.33 33.94
CA LYS A 494 -26.21 13.32 33.15
C LYS A 494 -25.51 14.68 33.15
N GLN A 495 -25.02 15.16 34.31
CA GLN A 495 -24.24 16.40 34.38
C GLN A 495 -22.94 16.34 33.56
N VAL A 496 -22.25 15.19 33.57
CA VAL A 496 -21.03 14.98 32.76
C VAL A 496 -21.36 14.94 31.26
N GLU A 497 -22.46 14.30 30.86
CA GLU A 497 -22.93 14.28 29.46
C GLU A 497 -23.40 15.67 28.98
N GLU A 498 -24.12 16.45 29.80
CA GLU A 498 -24.48 17.84 29.51
C GLU A 498 -23.24 18.74 29.35
N HIS A 499 -22.23 18.59 30.22
CA HIS A 499 -20.98 19.35 30.14
C HIS A 499 -20.15 18.97 28.90
N LEU A 500 -20.11 17.68 28.55
CA LEU A 500 -19.47 17.20 27.32
C LEU A 500 -20.16 17.78 26.06
N GLN A 501 -21.50 17.83 26.04
CA GLN A 501 -22.28 18.39 24.95
C GLN A 501 -22.00 19.90 24.74
N ILE A 502 -21.93 20.68 25.84
CA ILE A 502 -21.57 22.11 25.79
C ILE A 502 -20.18 22.31 25.15
N ILE A 503 -19.19 21.48 25.52
CA ILE A 503 -17.83 21.56 24.96
C ILE A 503 -17.83 21.15 23.48
N ILE A 504 -18.61 20.13 23.10
CA ILE A 504 -18.78 19.72 21.70
C ILE A 504 -19.35 20.88 20.85
N ASP A 505 -20.34 21.61 21.35
CA ASP A 505 -20.97 22.70 20.59
C ASP A 505 -20.13 23.99 20.55
N ASP A 506 -19.35 24.31 21.60
CA ASP A 506 -18.30 25.34 21.55
C ASP A 506 -17.20 25.00 20.53
N LEU A 507 -16.78 23.73 20.46
CA LEU A 507 -15.82 23.26 19.46
C LEU A 507 -16.39 23.30 18.04
N LYS A 508 -17.65 22.94 17.82
CA LYS A 508 -18.34 23.13 16.53
C LYS A 508 -18.43 24.60 16.14
N PHE A 509 -18.72 25.49 17.08
CA PHE A 509 -18.76 26.94 16.83
C PHE A 509 -17.38 27.46 16.39
N LYS A 510 -16.32 27.11 17.12
CA LYS A 510 -14.93 27.47 16.79
C LYS A 510 -14.45 26.83 15.47
N LEU A 511 -14.93 25.64 15.14
CA LEU A 511 -14.70 25.02 13.83
C LEU A 511 -15.40 25.83 12.73
N SER A 512 -16.67 26.20 12.92
CA SER A 512 -17.45 27.01 11.98
C SER A 512 -16.83 28.41 11.76
N GLU A 513 -16.32 29.07 12.81
CA GLU A 513 -15.56 30.32 12.66
C GLU A 513 -14.29 30.13 11.83
N LYS A 514 -13.57 29.02 12.03
CA LYS A 514 -12.38 28.70 11.22
C LYS A 514 -12.72 28.30 9.80
N ASP A 515 -13.79 27.55 9.56
CA ASP A 515 -14.27 27.22 8.22
C ASP A 515 -14.79 28.47 7.48
N ALA A 516 -15.35 29.44 8.20
CA ALA A 516 -15.68 30.76 7.65
C ALA A 516 -14.42 31.59 7.32
N GLN A 517 -13.39 31.56 8.16
CA GLN A 517 -12.09 32.19 7.87
C GLN A 517 -11.36 31.51 6.71
N ILE A 518 -11.37 30.18 6.64
CA ILE A 518 -10.86 29.38 5.52
C ILE A 518 -11.67 29.68 4.26
N SER A 519 -13.01 29.76 4.34
CA SER A 519 -13.87 30.13 3.21
C SER A 519 -13.59 31.55 2.73
N LYS A 520 -13.29 32.49 3.63
CA LYS A 520 -12.86 33.85 3.28
C LYS A 520 -11.48 33.86 2.61
N LEU A 521 -10.50 33.14 3.16
CA LEU A 521 -9.16 33.00 2.57
C LEU A 521 -9.21 32.26 1.23
N MET A 522 -10.05 31.25 1.10
CA MET A 522 -10.35 30.55 -0.16
C MET A 522 -11.05 31.47 -1.15
N LYS A 523 -11.93 32.37 -0.69
CA LYS A 523 -12.56 33.38 -1.56
C LYS A 523 -11.54 34.42 -2.04
N GLU A 524 -10.76 35.02 -1.14
CA GLU A 524 -9.66 35.94 -1.49
C GLU A 524 -8.60 35.26 -2.37
N LYS A 525 -8.32 33.97 -2.14
CA LYS A 525 -7.47 33.14 -3.00
C LYS A 525 -8.13 32.92 -4.36
N SER A 526 -9.42 32.56 -4.42
CA SER A 526 -10.15 32.39 -5.69
C SER A 526 -10.32 33.69 -6.46
N GLU A 527 -10.37 34.85 -5.80
CA GLU A 527 -10.40 36.16 -6.44
C GLU A 527 -9.01 36.51 -7.01
N LYS A 528 -7.93 36.18 -6.30
CA LYS A 528 -6.55 36.27 -6.81
C LYS A 528 -6.25 35.26 -7.92
N GLU A 529 -6.79 34.04 -7.83
CA GLU A 529 -6.67 32.99 -8.84
C GLU A 529 -7.55 33.29 -10.06
N ALA A 530 -8.73 33.90 -9.91
CA ALA A 530 -9.54 34.40 -11.03
C ALA A 530 -8.89 35.64 -11.69
N GLN A 531 -8.21 36.49 -10.93
CA GLN A 531 -7.41 37.58 -11.48
C GLN A 531 -6.14 37.06 -12.20
N ALA A 532 -5.53 35.99 -11.68
CA ALA A 532 -4.44 35.27 -12.35
C ALA A 532 -4.94 34.50 -13.59
N GLU A 533 -6.12 33.86 -13.55
CA GLU A 533 -6.77 33.24 -14.71
C GLU A 533 -7.13 34.28 -15.76
N LYS A 534 -7.56 35.49 -15.37
CA LYS A 534 -7.79 36.58 -16.32
C LYS A 534 -6.49 36.95 -17.05
N HIS A 535 -5.38 37.11 -16.31
CA HIS A 535 -4.06 37.34 -16.92
C HIS A 535 -3.52 36.13 -17.70
N LEU A 536 -3.84 34.90 -17.27
CA LEU A 536 -3.52 33.66 -17.99
C LEU A 536 -4.27 33.61 -19.33
N LYS A 537 -5.54 34.01 -19.34
CA LYS A 537 -6.39 34.06 -20.53
C LYS A 537 -5.95 35.18 -21.49
N GLU A 538 -5.66 36.36 -20.96
CA GLU A 538 -5.02 37.47 -21.71
C GLU A 538 -3.68 37.04 -22.34
N LYS A 539 -2.91 36.13 -21.71
CA LYS A 539 -1.69 35.54 -22.29
C LYS A 539 -1.93 34.31 -23.18
N GLN A 540 -2.97 33.51 -22.96
CA GLN A 540 -3.33 32.36 -23.79
C GLN A 540 -3.90 32.79 -25.14
N ASN A 541 -4.62 33.92 -25.19
CA ASN A 541 -4.98 34.60 -26.43
C ASN A 541 -3.73 34.93 -27.29
N LYS A 542 -2.55 34.99 -26.67
CA LYS A 542 -1.24 35.14 -27.33
C LYS A 542 -0.64 33.79 -27.81
N LEU A 543 -1.48 32.80 -28.06
CA LEU A 543 -1.16 31.54 -28.74
C LEU A 543 -2.22 31.11 -29.78
N ASP A 544 -3.27 31.91 -30.00
CA ASP A 544 -4.40 31.58 -30.90
C ASP A 544 -4.07 31.73 -32.40
N PHE A 545 -2.90 32.29 -32.72
CA PHE A 545 -2.40 32.38 -34.10
C PHE A 545 -1.95 31.03 -34.70
N LEU A 546 -2.00 29.93 -33.94
CA LEU A 546 -1.68 28.58 -34.39
C LEU A 546 -2.87 27.87 -35.09
N SER A 547 -3.68 28.58 -35.88
CA SER A 547 -4.95 28.11 -36.46
C SER A 547 -4.82 26.88 -37.38
N ASP A 548 -3.69 26.75 -38.06
CA ASP A 548 -3.43 25.74 -39.10
C ASP A 548 -2.44 24.64 -38.66
N VAL A 549 -2.32 24.39 -37.35
CA VAL A 549 -1.39 23.41 -36.78
C VAL A 549 -2.12 22.41 -35.87
N GLN A 550 -1.92 21.12 -36.12
CA GLN A 550 -2.49 20.03 -35.33
C GLN A 550 -1.65 19.80 -34.08
N VAL A 551 -2.18 20.22 -32.94
CA VAL A 551 -1.56 20.09 -31.62
C VAL A 551 -1.82 18.71 -31.02
N ALA A 552 -0.77 18.04 -30.57
CA ALA A 552 -0.85 16.78 -29.82
C ALA A 552 -1.25 17.04 -28.35
N GLU A 553 -0.55 17.97 -27.71
CA GLU A 553 -0.74 18.33 -26.30
C GLU A 553 -0.14 19.71 -26.00
N LYS A 554 -0.69 20.45 -25.01
CA LYS A 554 -0.14 21.71 -24.50
C LYS A 554 0.21 21.55 -23.01
N LYS A 555 1.45 21.85 -22.63
CA LYS A 555 1.91 21.73 -21.23
C LYS A 555 2.65 22.99 -20.77
N LEU A 556 2.29 23.47 -19.59
CA LEU A 556 3.00 24.52 -18.88
C LEU A 556 3.91 23.88 -17.82
N PHE A 557 5.16 24.32 -17.75
CA PHE A 557 6.08 23.98 -16.67
C PHE A 557 6.47 25.24 -15.90
N LEU A 558 6.64 25.12 -14.59
CA LEU A 558 7.13 26.19 -13.72
C LEU A 558 8.62 25.94 -13.42
N ILE A 559 9.46 26.92 -13.73
CA ILE A 559 10.89 26.95 -13.42
C ILE A 559 11.04 27.89 -12.22
N GLN A 560 11.51 27.40 -11.08
CA GLN A 560 11.53 28.15 -9.82
C GLN A 560 12.95 28.29 -9.25
N GLY A 561 13.35 29.53 -8.93
CA GLY A 561 14.63 29.84 -8.31
C GLY A 561 15.87 29.51 -9.14
N ASP A 562 17.01 29.62 -8.49
CA ASP A 562 18.37 29.47 -9.04
C ASP A 562 18.80 28.02 -9.31
N LYS A 563 18.00 27.03 -8.92
CA LYS A 563 18.38 25.60 -8.89
C LYS A 563 18.29 24.92 -10.26
N PRO A 564 19.22 23.98 -10.58
CA PRO A 564 19.14 23.19 -11.81
C PRO A 564 17.90 22.29 -11.82
N GLN A 565 17.15 22.30 -12.93
CA GLN A 565 15.84 21.64 -13.04
C GLN A 565 15.74 20.84 -14.35
N LEU A 566 15.19 19.62 -14.26
CA LEU A 566 14.87 18.76 -15.41
C LEU A 566 13.36 18.58 -15.50
N MET A 567 12.76 19.17 -16.53
CA MET A 567 11.36 18.97 -16.89
C MET A 567 11.30 17.84 -17.93
N ASN A 568 10.79 16.68 -17.50
CA ASN A 568 10.74 15.49 -18.34
C ASN A 568 9.37 15.35 -19.01
N TRP A 569 9.35 15.06 -20.33
CA TRP A 569 8.14 14.88 -21.12
C TRP A 569 8.29 13.75 -22.16
N GLU A 570 8.88 12.63 -21.71
CA GLU A 570 9.20 11.47 -22.53
C GLU A 570 8.02 10.89 -23.32
N LYS A 571 6.77 10.94 -22.81
CA LYS A 571 5.55 10.57 -23.56
C LYS A 571 5.45 11.28 -24.93
N TYR A 572 6.01 12.48 -25.04
CA TYR A 572 6.08 13.25 -26.28
C TYR A 572 7.54 13.52 -26.70
N GLY A 573 8.49 12.63 -26.37
CA GLY A 573 9.86 12.66 -26.90
C GLY A 573 10.72 13.89 -26.55
N LEU A 574 10.33 14.69 -25.54
CA LEU A 574 11.00 15.94 -25.17
C LEU A 574 11.51 15.92 -23.72
N ARG A 575 12.72 16.45 -23.49
CA ARG A 575 13.22 16.85 -22.17
C ARG A 575 13.72 18.29 -22.20
N ILE A 576 13.49 19.06 -21.14
CA ILE A 576 13.99 20.43 -21.00
C ILE A 576 14.84 20.52 -19.73
N ARG A 577 16.10 20.94 -19.87
CA ARG A 577 17.02 21.18 -18.75
C ARG A 577 17.31 22.66 -18.59
N VAL A 578 17.19 23.12 -17.35
CA VAL A 578 17.56 24.45 -16.85
C VAL A 578 18.83 24.30 -16.01
N GLN A 579 19.74 25.26 -16.13
CA GLN A 579 21.02 25.23 -15.43
C GLN A 579 20.92 25.99 -14.10
N GLU A 580 21.85 25.71 -13.20
CA GLU A 580 22.04 26.53 -11.99
C GLU A 580 22.36 27.98 -12.40
N GLU A 581 21.85 28.97 -11.64
CA GLU A 581 21.91 30.41 -11.97
C GLU A 581 21.18 30.80 -13.28
N SER A 582 20.20 30.01 -13.76
CA SER A 582 19.32 30.42 -14.89
C SER A 582 18.32 31.53 -14.52
N LEU A 583 18.06 31.73 -13.23
CA LEU A 583 17.14 32.70 -12.62
C LEU A 583 17.74 33.23 -11.31
N LEU A 584 17.20 34.33 -10.78
CA LEU A 584 17.42 34.72 -9.39
C LEU A 584 16.67 33.78 -8.43
N SER A 585 17.17 33.63 -7.20
CA SER A 585 16.62 32.72 -6.18
C SER A 585 15.16 32.97 -5.79
N SER A 586 14.67 34.20 -5.98
CA SER A 586 13.28 34.61 -5.74
C SER A 586 12.39 34.63 -6.99
N GLU A 587 12.90 34.27 -8.17
CA GLU A 587 12.14 34.32 -9.41
C GLU A 587 11.44 33.01 -9.78
N THR A 588 10.43 33.13 -10.63
CA THR A 588 9.74 32.01 -11.27
C THR A 588 9.45 32.40 -12.72
N VAL A 589 9.67 31.47 -13.64
CA VAL A 589 9.39 31.61 -15.08
C VAL A 589 8.59 30.42 -15.57
N GLU A 590 7.58 30.70 -16.39
CA GLU A 590 6.73 29.68 -16.99
C GLU A 590 7.32 29.29 -18.35
N ALA A 591 7.45 27.99 -18.61
CA ALA A 591 7.80 27.45 -19.92
C ALA A 591 6.55 26.80 -20.53
N ALA A 592 6.01 27.41 -21.58
CA ALA A 592 4.86 26.89 -22.32
C ALA A 592 5.35 26.05 -23.49
N VAL A 593 4.91 24.79 -23.55
CA VAL A 593 5.40 23.79 -24.49
C VAL A 593 4.22 23.19 -25.26
N VAL A 594 4.35 23.12 -26.57
CA VAL A 594 3.35 22.52 -27.46
C VAL A 594 4.03 21.46 -28.32
N ALA A 595 3.51 20.23 -28.27
CA ALA A 595 3.89 19.15 -29.19
C ALA A 595 2.92 19.14 -30.39
N LEU A 596 3.45 18.96 -31.60
CA LEU A 596 2.70 19.14 -32.85
C LEU A 596 2.76 17.84 -33.68
N VAL A 597 1.60 17.39 -34.16
CA VAL A 597 1.44 16.18 -34.99
C VAL A 597 1.58 16.49 -36.48
N GLY A 598 1.12 17.67 -36.90
CA GLY A 598 1.13 18.08 -38.30
C GLY A 598 0.81 19.57 -38.45
N GLY A 599 1.10 20.13 -39.62
CA GLY A 599 0.95 21.54 -39.92
C GLY A 599 1.54 21.87 -41.28
N GLN A 600 1.30 23.08 -41.78
CA GLN A 600 1.92 23.53 -43.03
C GLN A 600 3.40 23.88 -42.76
N PHE A 601 4.29 22.92 -42.89
CA PHE A 601 5.73 23.06 -42.65
C PHE A 601 6.51 22.90 -43.96
N GLU A 602 7.36 23.87 -44.29
CA GLU A 602 8.29 23.79 -45.42
C GLU A 602 9.70 23.53 -44.89
N PHE A 603 10.23 22.35 -45.19
CA PHE A 603 11.57 21.94 -44.75
C PHE A 603 12.62 22.17 -45.86
N PRO A 604 13.89 22.42 -45.52
CA PRO A 604 14.98 22.60 -46.48
C PRO A 604 15.07 21.45 -47.51
N PRO A 605 15.39 21.76 -48.78
CA PRO A 605 15.48 20.75 -49.82
C PRO A 605 16.58 19.72 -49.54
N ASN A 606 16.36 18.47 -49.95
CA ASN A 606 17.20 17.31 -49.60
C ASN A 606 17.23 16.98 -48.10
N THR A 607 16.12 17.21 -47.37
CA THR A 607 15.96 16.76 -45.97
C THR A 607 14.66 16.00 -45.73
N VAL A 608 14.65 15.18 -44.68
CA VAL A 608 13.50 14.40 -44.21
C VAL A 608 13.26 14.73 -42.73
N LEU A 609 12.00 14.97 -42.34
CA LEU A 609 11.63 15.13 -40.93
C LEU A 609 11.72 13.79 -40.19
N VAL A 610 12.48 13.76 -39.09
CA VAL A 610 12.76 12.55 -38.30
C VAL A 610 12.48 12.70 -36.80
N SER A 611 11.79 13.77 -36.39
CA SER A 611 11.21 13.96 -35.05
C SER A 611 9.81 14.56 -35.15
N ALA A 612 9.06 14.60 -34.04
CA ALA A 612 7.95 15.55 -33.92
C ALA A 612 8.46 17.00 -33.92
N VAL A 613 7.54 17.97 -34.09
CA VAL A 613 7.84 19.41 -34.05
C VAL A 613 7.33 19.99 -32.72
N TYR A 614 8.13 20.84 -32.08
CA TYR A 614 7.81 21.44 -30.79
C TYR A 614 7.89 22.95 -30.83
N ALA A 615 6.92 23.65 -30.23
CA ALA A 615 7.02 25.06 -29.93
C ALA A 615 7.30 25.24 -28.43
N VAL A 616 8.36 25.98 -28.07
CA VAL A 616 8.80 26.16 -26.67
C VAL A 616 8.93 27.65 -26.36
N SER A 617 7.98 28.20 -25.60
CA SER A 617 7.95 29.61 -25.18
C SER A 617 8.34 29.77 -23.71
N LEU A 618 8.81 30.96 -23.34
CA LEU A 618 9.14 31.34 -21.97
C LEU A 618 8.43 32.65 -21.62
N SER A 619 7.86 32.76 -20.42
CA SER A 619 7.18 34.01 -19.99
C SER A 619 8.12 35.15 -19.61
N LYS A 620 9.42 34.87 -19.44
CA LYS A 620 10.55 35.81 -19.36
C LYS A 620 11.82 35.17 -19.95
N PRO A 621 12.79 35.93 -20.48
CA PRO A 621 14.10 35.38 -20.85
C PRO A 621 14.88 34.86 -19.63
N LEU A 622 15.58 33.73 -19.79
CA LEU A 622 16.48 33.17 -18.77
C LEU A 622 17.90 33.75 -18.90
N LEU A 623 18.62 33.83 -17.78
CA LEU A 623 20.03 34.27 -17.73
C LEU A 623 20.92 33.33 -18.56
N LYS A 624 20.75 32.01 -18.37
CA LYS A 624 21.43 30.94 -19.12
C LYS A 624 20.46 30.23 -20.07
N ARG A 625 20.97 29.77 -21.22
CA ARG A 625 20.18 29.09 -22.27
C ARG A 625 19.54 27.80 -21.74
N LEU A 626 18.26 27.59 -22.04
CA LEU A 626 17.59 26.31 -21.79
C LEU A 626 18.15 25.25 -22.77
N LYS A 627 18.31 24.01 -22.30
CA LYS A 627 18.74 22.89 -23.14
C LYS A 627 17.54 21.99 -23.44
N LEU A 628 17.15 21.92 -24.72
CA LEU A 628 16.19 20.95 -25.23
C LEU A 628 16.90 19.63 -25.56
N GLU A 629 16.25 18.51 -25.30
CA GLU A 629 16.63 17.18 -25.75
C GLU A 629 15.42 16.57 -26.46
N ILE A 630 15.53 16.31 -27.76
CA ILE A 630 14.42 15.87 -28.63
C ILE A 630 14.74 14.49 -29.22
N GLN A 631 13.76 13.60 -29.20
CA GLN A 631 13.85 12.24 -29.72
C GLN A 631 13.72 12.17 -31.26
N HIS A 632 14.42 11.25 -31.91
CA HIS A 632 14.35 11.00 -33.36
C HIS A 632 14.13 9.51 -33.73
N CYS A 633 13.54 9.26 -34.90
CA CYS A 633 13.21 7.91 -35.41
C CYS A 633 14.25 7.28 -36.36
N VAL A 634 15.42 7.91 -36.52
CA VAL A 634 16.59 7.30 -37.19
C VAL A 634 17.33 6.39 -36.22
N ASP A 635 17.50 5.12 -36.59
CA ASP A 635 18.38 4.21 -35.86
C ASP A 635 19.86 4.50 -36.16
N LEU A 636 20.64 4.67 -35.09
CA LEU A 636 22.09 4.89 -35.14
C LEU A 636 22.88 3.63 -34.74
N THR A 637 22.18 2.56 -34.34
CA THR A 637 22.77 1.34 -33.78
C THR A 637 23.62 0.61 -34.82
N GLY A 638 24.93 0.59 -34.62
CA GLY A 638 25.89 0.04 -35.58
C GLY A 638 26.15 0.92 -36.81
N GLN A 639 25.50 2.09 -36.94
CA GLN A 639 25.73 3.07 -38.00
C GLN A 639 25.93 4.49 -37.40
N PRO A 640 26.96 4.69 -36.55
CA PRO A 640 27.16 5.95 -35.82
C PRO A 640 27.38 7.14 -36.75
N ASP A 641 27.93 6.91 -37.95
CA ASP A 641 28.19 7.90 -38.98
C ASP A 641 26.91 8.59 -39.50
N LEU A 642 25.73 7.99 -39.31
CA LEU A 642 24.46 8.62 -39.67
C LEU A 642 24.18 9.88 -38.83
N ALA A 643 24.74 9.97 -37.62
CA ALA A 643 24.52 11.11 -36.72
C ALA A 643 25.07 12.44 -37.28
N GLN A 644 25.99 12.42 -38.24
CA GLN A 644 26.52 13.64 -38.88
C GLN A 644 25.51 14.29 -39.86
N TYR A 645 24.59 13.49 -40.41
CA TYR A 645 23.55 13.93 -41.34
C TYR A 645 22.28 14.41 -40.61
N LEU A 646 22.21 14.26 -39.28
CA LEU A 646 21.14 14.82 -38.45
C LEU A 646 21.44 16.28 -38.12
N LYS A 647 20.46 17.16 -38.35
CA LYS A 647 20.53 18.60 -38.06
C LYS A 647 19.31 19.03 -37.25
N PHE A 648 19.46 20.07 -36.44
CA PHE A 648 18.31 20.79 -35.91
C PHE A 648 17.81 21.81 -36.92
N ALA A 649 16.49 21.96 -37.02
CA ALA A 649 15.88 23.03 -37.78
C ALA A 649 14.87 23.80 -36.93
N ILE A 650 14.72 25.10 -37.21
CA ILE A 650 13.75 25.98 -36.55
C ILE A 650 12.98 26.84 -37.56
N ALA A 651 11.75 27.19 -37.17
CA ALA A 651 10.98 28.26 -37.80
C ALA A 651 10.54 29.26 -36.70
N PRO A 652 10.53 30.59 -36.96
CA PRO A 652 9.92 31.56 -36.06
C PRO A 652 8.41 31.30 -35.94
N VAL A 653 7.85 31.51 -34.74
CA VAL A 653 6.39 31.40 -34.54
C VAL A 653 5.69 32.73 -34.83
N ASP A 654 6.41 33.85 -34.73
CA ASP A 654 5.87 35.20 -34.79
C ASP A 654 5.60 35.71 -36.22
N THR A 655 6.00 34.94 -37.25
CA THR A 655 5.73 35.22 -38.66
C THR A 655 4.57 34.36 -39.17
N PRO A 656 3.36 34.92 -39.42
CA PRO A 656 2.19 34.17 -39.86
C PRO A 656 2.21 33.83 -41.37
N SER A 657 3.38 33.45 -41.90
CA SER A 657 3.55 32.91 -43.24
C SER A 657 3.33 31.40 -43.21
N LEU A 658 2.24 30.94 -43.84
CA LEU A 658 2.02 29.52 -44.12
C LEU A 658 2.49 29.22 -45.57
N PRO A 659 3.32 28.18 -45.81
CA PRO A 659 3.88 27.26 -44.82
C PRO A 659 4.97 27.90 -43.95
N TYR A 660 5.11 27.43 -42.71
CA TYR A 660 6.19 27.82 -41.81
C TYR A 660 7.51 27.30 -42.36
N GLN A 661 8.40 28.21 -42.76
CA GLN A 661 9.69 27.87 -43.37
C GLN A 661 10.74 27.53 -42.30
N PHE A 662 11.21 26.29 -42.31
CA PHE A 662 12.26 25.81 -41.42
C PHE A 662 13.65 26.09 -42.01
N SER A 663 14.55 26.54 -41.16
CA SER A 663 15.96 26.78 -41.46
C SER A 663 16.85 25.87 -40.61
N ILE A 664 17.93 25.34 -41.19
CA ILE A 664 18.93 24.56 -40.45
C ILE A 664 19.67 25.48 -39.48
N VAL A 665 19.82 25.06 -38.23
CA VAL A 665 20.56 25.80 -37.20
C VAL A 665 21.94 25.17 -37.03
N GLU A 666 22.99 26.00 -37.04
CA GLU A 666 24.31 25.53 -36.64
C GLU A 666 24.38 25.24 -35.14
N GLY A 667 24.86 24.05 -34.82
CA GLY A 667 24.98 23.56 -33.46
C GLY A 667 23.82 22.65 -33.02
N GLY A 668 24.03 22.05 -31.84
CA GLY A 668 23.31 20.86 -31.41
C GLY A 668 24.28 19.68 -31.28
N LYS A 669 23.89 18.67 -30.50
CA LYS A 669 24.70 17.48 -30.23
C LYS A 669 23.81 16.24 -30.28
N PHE A 670 24.04 15.42 -31.30
CA PHE A 670 23.58 14.04 -31.39
C PHE A 670 24.65 13.12 -30.79
N ARG A 671 24.25 12.02 -30.15
CA ARG A 671 25.18 10.99 -29.67
C ARG A 671 25.01 9.74 -30.51
N SER A 672 26.11 9.13 -30.93
CA SER A 672 26.15 7.89 -31.72
C SER A 672 25.46 6.68 -31.07
N ASN A 673 25.09 6.77 -29.80
CA ASN A 673 24.39 5.73 -29.02
C ASN A 673 23.10 6.25 -28.34
N SER A 674 22.47 7.29 -28.87
CA SER A 674 21.23 7.83 -28.28
C SER A 674 20.28 8.35 -29.35
N GLY A 675 19.02 7.90 -29.30
CA GLY A 675 17.93 8.43 -30.14
C GLY A 675 17.49 9.85 -29.76
N TYR A 676 18.33 10.63 -29.07
CA TYR A 676 18.04 12.00 -28.63
C TYR A 676 19.13 12.96 -29.13
N GLY A 677 18.73 13.92 -29.96
CA GLY A 677 19.51 15.13 -30.21
C GLY A 677 19.35 16.13 -29.06
N SER A 678 20.29 17.07 -28.90
CA SER A 678 20.11 18.17 -27.94
C SER A 678 20.65 19.52 -28.42
N ILE A 679 19.92 20.61 -28.14
CA ILE A 679 20.20 21.98 -28.59
C ILE A 679 19.94 22.99 -27.46
N GLN A 680 20.58 24.16 -27.51
CA GLN A 680 20.35 25.27 -26.58
C GLN A 680 19.53 26.39 -27.24
N ARG A 681 18.52 26.93 -26.55
CA ARG A 681 17.66 28.03 -27.07
C ARG A 681 17.44 29.13 -26.00
N LYS A 682 16.91 30.28 -26.45
CA LYS A 682 16.47 31.42 -25.60
C LYS A 682 15.06 31.92 -25.89
N GLU A 683 14.53 31.66 -27.08
CA GLU A 683 13.36 32.33 -27.66
C GLU A 683 12.34 31.32 -28.21
N PHE A 684 11.12 31.79 -28.45
CA PHE A 684 10.02 31.01 -28.99
C PHE A 684 10.26 30.67 -30.47
N SER A 685 10.51 29.40 -30.76
CA SER A 685 10.65 28.87 -32.11
C SER A 685 10.06 27.47 -32.21
N PHE A 686 9.45 27.14 -33.34
CA PHE A 686 9.27 25.74 -33.71
C PHE A 686 10.65 25.09 -33.81
N THR A 687 10.80 23.87 -33.33
CA THR A 687 12.07 23.15 -33.27
C THR A 687 11.85 21.67 -33.59
N CYS A 688 12.65 21.12 -34.51
CA CYS A 688 12.62 19.71 -34.90
C CYS A 688 14.03 19.21 -35.31
N ILE A 689 14.14 17.92 -35.59
CA ILE A 689 15.32 17.26 -36.13
C ILE A 689 15.02 16.80 -37.56
N LEU A 690 15.89 17.17 -38.49
CA LEU A 690 15.88 16.76 -39.89
C LEU A 690 17.10 15.88 -40.18
N GLY A 691 16.97 14.99 -41.17
CA GLY A 691 18.08 14.21 -41.70
C GLY A 691 18.31 14.51 -43.19
N GLU A 692 19.57 14.65 -43.62
CA GLU A 692 19.94 14.92 -45.02
C GLU A 692 19.73 13.67 -45.91
N ASP A 693 19.00 13.81 -47.03
CA ASP A 693 18.74 12.76 -48.04
C ASP A 693 19.09 13.26 -49.45
N SER A 694 20.23 12.82 -49.97
CA SER A 694 20.84 13.34 -51.20
C SER A 694 20.28 12.69 -52.48
N THR A 695 19.10 13.12 -52.95
CA THR A 695 18.50 12.62 -54.20
C THR A 695 18.03 13.75 -55.13
N ASN A 696 18.90 14.15 -56.07
CA ASN A 696 18.52 15.09 -57.13
C ASN A 696 18.06 14.33 -58.39
N GLY A 697 16.75 14.34 -58.67
CA GLY A 697 16.14 13.83 -59.90
C GLY A 697 15.29 14.92 -60.54
N GLY A 698 15.87 15.71 -61.45
CA GLY A 698 15.21 16.89 -62.02
C GLY A 698 14.20 16.60 -63.13
N GLY A 699 13.05 17.28 -63.08
CA GLY A 699 12.17 17.51 -64.22
C GLY A 699 12.41 18.90 -64.83
N ASN A 700 12.30 19.03 -66.15
CA ASN A 700 12.70 20.25 -66.86
C ASN A 700 11.82 21.48 -66.55
N GLY A 701 12.47 22.60 -66.19
CA GLY A 701 11.90 23.95 -66.22
C GLY A 701 12.95 24.93 -66.74
N VAL A 702 12.61 25.69 -67.80
CA VAL A 702 13.50 26.70 -68.40
C VAL A 702 13.45 27.99 -67.58
N PRO A 703 14.58 28.66 -67.29
CA PRO A 703 14.58 29.90 -66.53
C PRO A 703 13.92 31.05 -67.31
N ILE A 704 13.03 31.79 -66.64
CA ILE A 704 12.53 33.09 -67.09
C ILE A 704 13.07 34.14 -66.12
N ALA A 705 13.82 35.10 -66.65
CA ALA A 705 14.34 36.24 -65.88
C ALA A 705 13.23 37.27 -65.64
N PRO A 706 13.28 38.06 -64.55
CA PRO A 706 12.32 39.14 -64.31
C PRO A 706 12.43 40.22 -65.38
N PHE A 707 11.30 40.81 -65.75
CA PHE A 707 11.21 41.93 -66.69
C PHE A 707 10.45 43.08 -66.00
N ASN A 708 11.04 44.27 -65.98
CA ASN A 708 10.41 45.45 -65.40
C ASN A 708 9.26 45.96 -66.30
N GLY A 709 8.31 46.65 -65.66
CA GLY A 709 7.28 47.46 -66.31
C GLY A 709 6.77 48.49 -65.31
N ASP A 710 7.33 49.70 -65.37
CA ASP A 710 6.93 50.85 -64.57
C ASP A 710 5.72 51.60 -65.19
N THR A 711 5.33 52.74 -64.60
CA THR A 711 4.25 53.68 -64.99
C THR A 711 2.79 53.17 -64.83
N GLU A 712 1.82 53.97 -64.37
CA GLU A 712 1.81 55.43 -64.14
C GLU A 712 0.83 55.86 -63.02
N GLU A 713 1.31 56.77 -62.15
CA GLU A 713 0.66 57.93 -61.47
C GLU A 713 -0.63 57.84 -60.62
N GLY A 714 -0.68 58.71 -59.59
CA GLY A 714 -1.79 58.88 -58.63
C GLY A 714 -1.42 59.69 -57.37
N GLU A 715 -1.50 61.02 -57.46
CA GLU A 715 -1.41 62.05 -56.39
C GLU A 715 -2.55 61.91 -55.35
N GLU A 716 -2.60 62.47 -54.13
CA GLU A 716 -1.73 63.27 -53.21
C GLU A 716 -2.25 62.98 -51.76
N GLU A 717 -1.57 63.27 -50.64
CA GLU A 717 -1.53 64.55 -49.89
C GLU A 717 -0.51 64.45 -48.69
N GLU A 718 -0.22 65.58 -48.02
CA GLU A 718 0.77 65.75 -46.92
C GLU A 718 0.17 65.43 -45.50
N GLU A 719 0.78 65.55 -44.31
CA GLU A 719 1.70 66.55 -43.71
C GLU A 719 2.56 66.01 -42.52
N GLU A 720 3.72 66.67 -42.29
CA GLU A 720 4.41 67.02 -41.01
C GLU A 720 4.73 65.96 -39.90
N GLN A 721 6.01 65.71 -39.52
CA GLN A 721 6.92 66.43 -38.55
C GLN A 721 6.56 66.24 -37.05
N GLN A 722 7.46 66.19 -36.03
CA GLN A 722 8.89 66.54 -35.77
C GLN A 722 9.49 65.53 -34.73
N GLN A 723 10.82 65.26 -34.63
CA GLN A 723 11.84 65.81 -33.68
C GLN A 723 11.42 65.92 -32.18
N GLN A 724 12.24 65.72 -31.11
CA GLN A 724 13.70 65.66 -30.81
C GLN A 724 13.91 64.70 -29.58
N GLN A 725 15.01 63.94 -29.35
CA GLN A 725 16.43 64.23 -28.97
C GLN A 725 16.71 64.31 -27.43
N GLY A 726 17.92 63.90 -26.99
CA GLY A 726 18.44 63.84 -25.60
C GLY A 726 18.93 62.42 -25.22
N GLU A 727 20.22 62.03 -25.14
CA GLU A 727 21.43 62.56 -24.44
C GLU A 727 21.47 62.12 -22.93
N GLU A 728 22.58 61.69 -22.30
CA GLU A 728 23.97 61.33 -22.71
C GLU A 728 24.70 60.59 -21.53
N GLU A 729 25.77 59.81 -21.81
CA GLU A 729 27.11 59.67 -21.12
C GLU A 729 27.25 59.52 -19.55
N GLU A 730 28.34 59.04 -18.89
CA GLU A 730 29.67 58.47 -19.27
C GLU A 730 30.35 57.55 -18.18
N GLU A 731 31.69 57.37 -18.25
CA GLU A 731 32.65 56.46 -17.56
C GLU A 731 32.88 56.70 -16.01
N GLU A 732 33.85 56.16 -15.22
CA GLU A 732 35.25 55.62 -15.30
C GLU A 732 35.41 54.34 -14.41
N ILE A 733 36.38 53.39 -14.48
CA ILE A 733 37.79 53.23 -14.92
C ILE A 733 38.90 53.39 -13.83
N GLN A 734 39.48 52.26 -13.37
CA GLN A 734 40.91 51.93 -13.00
C GLN A 734 40.95 50.62 -12.14
N GLN A 735 41.81 49.60 -12.37
CA GLN A 735 43.29 49.46 -12.29
C GLN A 735 43.83 49.51 -10.82
N ASP A 736 44.85 48.74 -10.36
CA ASP A 736 45.85 47.91 -11.08
C ASP A 736 46.55 46.80 -10.21
N LEU A 737 47.45 46.01 -10.84
CA LEU A 737 48.69 45.36 -10.33
C LEU A 737 48.70 44.17 -9.32
N GLN A 738 48.74 42.95 -9.88
CA GLN A 738 49.75 41.86 -9.73
C GLN A 738 50.75 41.78 -8.53
N GLN A 739 50.93 40.55 -7.98
CA GLN A 739 52.20 39.78 -7.72
C GLN A 739 51.97 38.61 -6.71
N LYS A 740 52.73 37.48 -6.61
CA LYS A 740 53.66 36.70 -7.48
C LYS A 740 54.10 35.39 -6.74
N LYS A 741 54.61 34.37 -7.46
CA LYS A 741 55.41 33.20 -6.96
C LYS A 741 54.71 32.17 -6.04
N ASP A 742 55.22 30.94 -5.78
CA ASP A 742 56.00 29.92 -6.53
C ASP A 742 55.99 28.59 -5.70
N GLU A 743 56.72 27.55 -6.16
CA GLU A 743 57.12 26.29 -5.47
C GLU A 743 56.10 25.12 -5.47
N GLY A 744 56.46 23.88 -5.85
CA GLY A 744 57.68 23.43 -6.57
C GLY A 744 57.93 21.90 -6.65
N GLY A 745 58.02 21.35 -7.87
CA GLY A 745 58.60 20.04 -8.26
C GLY A 745 57.84 18.75 -7.85
N ASN A 746 58.21 17.51 -8.26
CA ASN A 746 59.11 16.90 -9.29
C ASN A 746 58.79 15.35 -9.25
N GLU A 747 59.17 14.38 -10.11
CA GLU A 747 59.93 14.13 -11.38
C GLU A 747 59.62 12.65 -11.81
N ASP A 748 59.84 12.06 -13.00
CA ASP A 748 60.39 12.52 -14.31
C ASP A 748 59.83 11.72 -15.55
N LYS A 749 60.32 10.48 -15.83
CA LYS A 749 60.03 9.63 -17.03
C LYS A 749 60.04 8.11 -16.68
N GLY A 750 59.55 7.24 -17.58
CA GLY A 750 59.90 5.81 -17.63
C GLY A 750 58.98 4.96 -18.51
N ASP A 751 59.56 4.12 -19.38
CA ASP A 751 58.88 3.15 -20.26
C ASP A 751 59.14 1.68 -19.81
N ASP A 752 58.59 0.73 -20.57
CA ASP A 752 58.96 -0.69 -20.75
C ASP A 752 58.64 -1.79 -19.67
N ASP A 753 57.90 -2.79 -20.16
CA ASP A 753 58.11 -4.26 -20.12
C ASP A 753 57.92 -5.18 -18.87
N ASP A 754 57.21 -6.28 -19.15
CA ASP A 754 57.46 -7.71 -18.84
C ASP A 754 57.28 -8.37 -17.44
N ASP A 755 56.18 -9.15 -17.38
CA ASP A 755 56.10 -10.62 -17.18
C ASP A 755 56.15 -11.34 -15.80
N ASP A 756 55.58 -12.56 -15.85
CA ASP A 756 55.82 -13.78 -15.04
C ASP A 756 55.42 -13.89 -13.54
N SER A 757 55.02 -15.05 -12.99
CA SER A 757 54.31 -16.24 -13.55
C SER A 757 53.88 -17.29 -12.47
N SER A 758 52.96 -18.18 -12.87
CA SER A 758 52.83 -19.59 -12.38
C SER A 758 52.38 -19.80 -10.90
N SER A 759 52.07 -21.00 -10.39
CA SER A 759 52.12 -22.41 -10.89
C SER A 759 51.05 -23.26 -10.12
N ASP A 760 50.68 -24.52 -10.40
CA ASP A 760 50.79 -25.46 -11.54
C ASP A 760 49.73 -26.59 -11.37
N SER A 761 49.46 -27.36 -12.44
CA SER A 761 48.86 -28.73 -12.44
C SER A 761 47.36 -28.89 -12.09
N SER A 762 46.61 -29.90 -12.57
CA SER A 762 46.77 -30.95 -13.62
C SER A 762 45.37 -31.50 -13.99
N GLY A 763 45.10 -32.24 -15.08
CA GLY A 763 45.89 -32.67 -16.25
C GLY A 763 45.18 -33.83 -17.01
N ILE A 764 45.78 -34.33 -18.11
CA ILE A 764 45.50 -35.64 -18.79
C ILE A 764 44.19 -35.71 -19.66
N THR A 765 44.15 -36.08 -20.96
CA THR A 765 45.20 -36.40 -21.98
C THR A 765 44.69 -36.40 -23.45
N ASN A 766 45.54 -35.95 -24.39
CA ASN A 766 45.89 -36.55 -25.72
C ASN A 766 44.82 -36.82 -26.83
N LYS A 767 45.11 -36.75 -28.17
CA LYS A 767 46.31 -36.34 -28.93
C LYS A 767 46.04 -36.13 -30.45
N ASN A 768 46.91 -35.33 -31.09
CA ASN A 768 47.37 -35.36 -32.52
C ASN A 768 46.36 -35.06 -33.67
N SER A 769 46.78 -34.54 -34.85
CA SER A 769 47.95 -33.71 -35.22
C SER A 769 47.85 -33.17 -36.68
N SER A 770 48.70 -32.18 -37.01
CA SER A 770 49.33 -31.89 -38.32
C SER A 770 48.54 -31.27 -39.51
N ILE A 771 49.12 -30.16 -39.99
CA ILE A 771 49.02 -29.38 -41.25
C ILE A 771 50.07 -29.98 -42.27
N PRO A 772 50.16 -29.75 -43.62
CA PRO A 772 49.67 -28.62 -44.49
C PRO A 772 49.06 -28.94 -45.90
N GLU A 773 48.58 -27.85 -46.55
CA GLU A 773 48.70 -27.45 -47.99
C GLU A 773 48.00 -28.15 -49.20
N ALA A 774 47.88 -27.31 -50.25
CA ALA A 774 47.83 -27.60 -51.70
C ALA A 774 46.54 -28.13 -52.39
N SER A 775 45.81 -27.19 -53.01
CA SER A 775 45.29 -27.17 -54.41
C SER A 775 44.58 -28.40 -55.04
N GLY A 776 43.53 -28.12 -55.84
CA GLY A 776 43.19 -28.95 -57.03
C GLY A 776 41.70 -29.28 -57.19
N ALA A 777 41.03 -28.69 -58.18
CA ALA A 777 39.60 -28.90 -58.43
C ALA A 777 39.31 -30.12 -59.34
N ALA A 778 38.20 -30.83 -59.08
CA ALA A 778 37.57 -31.74 -60.04
C ALA A 778 36.03 -31.75 -59.95
N LYS A 779 35.39 -31.90 -61.11
CA LYS A 779 33.98 -31.58 -61.42
C LYS A 779 32.95 -32.65 -60.99
N LYS A 780 31.72 -32.15 -60.77
CA LYS A 780 30.37 -32.70 -61.14
C LYS A 780 30.31 -33.98 -62.00
N PRO A 781 29.27 -34.82 -61.83
CA PRO A 781 28.07 -34.79 -62.72
C PRO A 781 26.70 -34.83 -61.94
N ILE A 782 25.65 -34.06 -62.28
CA ILE A 782 24.65 -34.15 -63.40
C ILE A 782 23.49 -35.14 -63.09
N ASN A 783 22.30 -34.63 -62.71
CA ASN A 783 21.02 -34.56 -63.47
C ASN A 783 20.21 -35.90 -63.43
N GLU A 784 19.00 -36.11 -63.97
CA GLU A 784 18.09 -35.36 -64.88
C GLU A 784 16.64 -35.92 -64.68
N LYS A 785 15.51 -35.22 -64.91
CA LYS A 785 14.84 -34.95 -66.21
C LYS A 785 13.58 -34.07 -65.98
N GLU A 786 13.37 -32.95 -66.71
CA GLU A 786 12.57 -32.75 -67.95
C GLU A 786 11.04 -32.56 -67.73
N PHE A 787 10.27 -31.74 -68.49
CA PHE A 787 10.57 -30.94 -69.70
C PHE A 787 9.51 -29.82 -70.01
N LYS A 788 9.97 -28.70 -70.64
CA LYS A 788 9.35 -27.92 -71.77
C LYS A 788 8.06 -27.09 -71.58
N ASP A 789 7.76 -26.01 -72.34
CA ASP A 789 8.40 -25.11 -73.36
C ASP A 789 7.70 -23.71 -73.21
N ASN A 790 7.91 -22.54 -73.87
CA ASN A 790 8.63 -22.02 -75.06
C ASN A 790 9.86 -21.13 -74.63
N GLU A 791 10.44 -20.07 -75.24
CA GLU A 791 10.18 -19.06 -76.34
C GLU A 791 8.97 -18.11 -76.07
N ASP A 792 8.76 -16.90 -76.62
CA ASP A 792 9.30 -16.15 -77.78
C ASP A 792 10.39 -15.07 -77.51
N LYS A 793 10.92 -14.46 -78.60
CA LYS A 793 12.00 -13.45 -78.63
C LYS A 793 11.67 -12.24 -79.51
N GLU A 794 12.28 -11.09 -79.19
CA GLU A 794 12.85 -10.08 -80.12
C GLU A 794 13.79 -9.20 -79.23
N GLN A 795 15.10 -9.00 -79.46
CA GLN A 795 15.86 -8.47 -80.60
C GLN A 795 15.33 -7.12 -81.12
N SER A 796 16.10 -6.04 -81.25
CA SER A 796 17.53 -5.75 -80.97
C SER A 796 17.67 -4.23 -80.70
N SER A 797 18.80 -3.60 -80.31
CA SER A 797 20.20 -3.81 -80.68
C SER A 797 21.16 -3.10 -79.69
N SER A 798 22.45 -3.41 -79.78
CA SER A 798 23.52 -2.76 -79.01
C SER A 798 24.52 -2.06 -79.92
N THR A 799 25.07 -0.92 -79.49
CA THR A 799 26.25 -0.30 -80.08
C THR A 799 27.10 0.28 -78.95
N GLU A 800 28.42 0.07 -79.02
CA GLU A 800 29.33 0.28 -77.90
C GLU A 800 29.79 1.74 -77.77
N LEU A 801 29.96 2.20 -76.53
CA LEU A 801 30.97 3.21 -76.17
C LEU A 801 31.59 2.84 -74.81
N ILE A 802 32.92 2.91 -74.74
CA ILE A 802 33.74 2.63 -73.54
C ILE A 802 34.14 3.98 -72.87
N PRO A 803 34.73 3.99 -71.67
CA PRO A 803 33.99 4.08 -70.42
C PRO A 803 34.10 5.47 -69.76
N HIS A 804 32.96 6.09 -69.43
CA HIS A 804 32.95 7.21 -68.49
C HIS A 804 32.73 6.73 -67.06
N ARG A 805 33.71 7.05 -66.21
CA ARG A 805 33.70 6.90 -64.74
C ARG A 805 32.53 7.70 -64.16
N LYS A 806 31.36 7.07 -63.99
CA LYS A 806 30.27 7.63 -63.20
C LYS A 806 30.65 7.55 -61.72
N ASP A 807 30.71 8.70 -61.07
CA ASP A 807 30.82 8.74 -59.62
C ASP A 807 29.60 8.06 -59.00
N LYS A 808 29.86 7.11 -58.11
CA LYS A 808 28.85 6.23 -57.53
C LYS A 808 28.22 6.94 -56.33
N VAL A 809 27.40 7.97 -56.62
CA VAL A 809 26.74 8.82 -55.61
C VAL A 809 26.10 7.95 -54.54
N GLN A 810 26.62 8.03 -53.33
CA GLN A 810 26.08 7.33 -52.17
C GLN A 810 24.89 8.13 -51.63
N SER A 811 23.72 7.51 -51.57
CA SER A 811 22.65 7.98 -50.68
C SER A 811 23.19 7.95 -49.24
N THR A 812 22.89 9.00 -48.47
CA THR A 812 23.31 9.20 -47.06
C THR A 812 22.88 8.09 -46.11
N GLY A 813 22.02 7.15 -46.54
CA GLY A 813 21.54 6.02 -45.74
C GLY A 813 20.41 6.37 -44.79
N VAL A 814 20.27 7.63 -44.38
CA VAL A 814 19.28 8.14 -43.42
C VAL A 814 17.87 7.61 -43.70
N ARG A 815 17.37 7.78 -44.94
CA ARG A 815 16.01 7.34 -45.32
C ARG A 815 15.79 5.82 -45.30
N LYS A 816 16.86 5.02 -45.25
CA LYS A 816 16.80 3.55 -45.06
C LYS A 816 16.88 3.14 -43.59
N ALA A 817 17.27 4.06 -42.70
CA ALA A 817 17.36 3.88 -41.26
C ALA A 817 16.17 4.54 -40.50
N VAL A 818 15.17 5.07 -41.23
CA VAL A 818 13.90 5.51 -40.64
C VAL A 818 13.08 4.28 -40.24
N THR A 819 12.80 4.17 -38.95
CA THR A 819 11.92 3.13 -38.41
C THR A 819 10.46 3.61 -38.41
N TYR A 820 9.54 2.73 -38.79
CA TYR A 820 8.10 2.94 -38.81
C TYR A 820 7.43 2.00 -37.79
N ALA A 821 6.42 2.51 -37.10
CA ALA A 821 5.57 1.73 -36.22
C ALA A 821 4.32 1.29 -37.00
N GLY A 822 4.08 -0.02 -37.06
CA GLY A 822 2.81 -0.61 -37.51
C GLY A 822 2.03 -1.11 -36.31
N LEU A 823 0.70 -1.05 -36.35
CA LEU A 823 -0.16 -1.47 -35.23
C LEU A 823 -1.45 -2.09 -35.77
N VAL A 824 -1.90 -3.15 -35.11
CA VAL A 824 -3.21 -3.79 -35.36
C VAL A 824 -4.21 -3.30 -34.31
N TYR A 825 -5.44 -2.97 -34.72
CA TYR A 825 -6.57 -2.77 -33.82
C TYR A 825 -7.84 -3.44 -34.36
N TYR A 826 -8.80 -3.68 -33.47
CA TYR A 826 -9.95 -4.54 -33.73
C TYR A 826 -11.28 -3.87 -33.36
N GLU A 827 -12.27 -3.93 -34.25
CA GLU A 827 -13.65 -3.48 -33.98
C GLU A 827 -14.62 -4.67 -34.09
N GLU A 828 -15.46 -4.91 -33.08
CA GLU A 828 -16.52 -5.93 -33.16
C GLU A 828 -17.62 -5.51 -34.15
N LYS A 829 -17.95 -6.35 -35.14
CA LYS A 829 -19.04 -6.12 -36.10
C LYS A 829 -20.02 -7.29 -36.12
N GLY A 830 -20.58 -7.56 -34.94
CA GLY A 830 -21.66 -8.52 -34.72
C GLY A 830 -21.20 -9.98 -34.76
N VAL A 831 -21.07 -10.54 -35.97
CA VAL A 831 -20.60 -11.92 -36.18
C VAL A 831 -19.20 -12.00 -36.81
N GLU A 832 -18.66 -10.88 -37.29
CA GLU A 832 -17.27 -10.76 -37.75
C GLU A 832 -16.50 -9.75 -36.89
N ASP A 833 -15.18 -9.91 -36.84
CA ASP A 833 -14.26 -8.91 -36.33
C ASP A 833 -13.63 -8.14 -37.48
N MET A 834 -13.61 -6.81 -37.37
CA MET A 834 -12.85 -5.97 -38.29
C MET A 834 -11.44 -5.78 -37.74
N VAL A 835 -10.47 -6.47 -38.32
CA VAL A 835 -9.06 -6.27 -38.05
C VAL A 835 -8.55 -5.14 -38.93
N THR A 836 -7.92 -4.13 -38.34
CA THR A 836 -7.32 -3.01 -39.05
C THR A 836 -5.83 -2.95 -38.74
N PHE A 837 -4.98 -3.15 -39.74
CA PHE A 837 -3.55 -2.84 -39.64
C PHE A 837 -3.29 -1.44 -40.19
N THR A 838 -2.50 -0.64 -39.48
CA THR A 838 -2.16 0.74 -39.87
C THR A 838 -0.73 1.09 -39.43
N ALA A 839 -0.12 2.14 -39.99
CA ALA A 839 1.27 2.48 -39.70
C ALA A 839 1.56 4.00 -39.71
N ALA A 840 2.59 4.40 -38.96
CA ALA A 840 3.05 5.78 -38.77
C ALA A 840 4.57 5.85 -38.47
N LYS A 841 5.16 7.05 -38.47
CA LYS A 841 6.54 7.29 -37.98
C LYS A 841 6.67 7.36 -36.46
N ASN A 842 5.54 7.48 -35.75
CA ASN A 842 5.48 7.60 -34.29
C ASN A 842 4.30 6.78 -33.77
N LEU A 843 4.55 5.95 -32.76
CA LEU A 843 3.57 5.00 -32.22
C LEU A 843 2.56 5.70 -31.30
N GLU A 844 3.01 6.64 -30.48
CA GLU A 844 2.18 7.32 -29.48
C GLU A 844 1.11 8.21 -30.13
N VAL A 845 1.41 8.82 -31.28
CA VAL A 845 0.47 9.55 -32.14
C VAL A 845 -0.55 8.60 -32.77
N LEU A 846 -0.12 7.42 -33.22
CA LEU A 846 -0.99 6.42 -33.84
C LEU A 846 -1.98 5.84 -32.82
N ILE A 847 -1.51 5.54 -31.61
CA ILE A 847 -2.35 5.14 -30.48
C ILE A 847 -3.35 6.24 -30.12
N GLN A 848 -2.92 7.49 -29.93
CA GLN A 848 -3.81 8.60 -29.59
C GLN A 848 -4.89 8.87 -30.68
N PHE A 849 -4.56 8.66 -31.96
CA PHE A 849 -5.55 8.72 -33.04
C PHE A 849 -6.63 7.63 -32.87
N ILE A 850 -6.23 6.40 -32.55
CA ILE A 850 -7.14 5.27 -32.36
C ILE A 850 -7.98 5.45 -31.09
N GLU A 851 -7.38 5.81 -29.96
CA GLU A 851 -8.10 6.14 -28.71
C GLU A 851 -9.16 7.23 -28.92
N GLN A 852 -8.85 8.27 -29.71
CA GLN A 852 -9.77 9.39 -29.95
C GLN A 852 -10.85 9.10 -31.01
N LYS A 853 -10.55 8.35 -32.07
CA LYS A 853 -11.48 8.12 -33.21
C LYS A 853 -12.19 6.75 -33.17
N HIS A 854 -11.60 5.78 -32.50
CA HIS A 854 -12.02 4.38 -32.40
C HIS A 854 -12.03 3.94 -30.93
N SER A 855 -12.60 4.75 -30.02
CA SER A 855 -12.58 4.55 -28.55
C SER A 855 -13.28 3.29 -28.02
N GLN A 856 -13.77 2.41 -28.91
CA GLN A 856 -14.37 1.11 -28.61
C GLN A 856 -13.59 -0.05 -29.25
N ALA A 857 -12.45 0.23 -29.89
CA ALA A 857 -11.59 -0.78 -30.47
C ALA A 857 -10.65 -1.40 -29.42
N GLU A 858 -10.44 -2.71 -29.53
CA GLU A 858 -9.34 -3.38 -28.84
C GLU A 858 -8.05 -3.08 -29.60
N ILE A 859 -7.06 -2.47 -28.94
CA ILE A 859 -5.72 -2.30 -29.51
C ILE A 859 -4.98 -3.65 -29.41
N GLY A 860 -4.48 -4.12 -30.55
CA GLY A 860 -3.71 -5.34 -30.70
C GLY A 860 -2.20 -5.08 -30.75
N PRO A 861 -1.41 -6.06 -31.25
CA PRO A 861 0.04 -5.94 -31.26
C PRO A 861 0.54 -4.83 -32.20
N ASP A 862 1.55 -4.11 -31.74
CA ASP A 862 2.39 -3.23 -32.54
C ASP A 862 3.67 -3.94 -33.03
N ILE A 863 4.32 -3.34 -34.02
CA ILE A 863 5.58 -3.78 -34.62
C ILE A 863 6.42 -2.58 -35.05
N SER A 864 7.74 -2.71 -35.00
CA SER A 864 8.68 -1.76 -35.62
C SER A 864 9.32 -2.36 -36.87
N PHE A 865 9.34 -1.61 -37.98
CA PHE A 865 9.90 -2.07 -39.26
C PHE A 865 10.58 -0.94 -40.05
N CYS A 866 11.44 -1.30 -41.01
CA CYS A 866 12.03 -0.40 -41.99
C CYS A 866 11.71 -0.91 -43.40
N PHE A 867 11.60 -0.03 -44.39
CA PHE A 867 11.34 -0.43 -45.79
C PHE A 867 12.58 -1.06 -46.44
N LYS A 868 12.38 -2.17 -47.17
CA LYS A 868 13.42 -2.88 -47.92
C LYS A 868 13.65 -2.20 -49.26
N PHE A 869 14.68 -1.37 -49.39
CA PHE A 869 15.02 -0.78 -50.69
C PHE A 869 15.16 -1.88 -51.79
N PRO A 870 14.51 -1.74 -52.97
CA PRO A 870 13.81 -0.58 -53.51
C PRO A 870 12.27 -0.61 -53.34
N TYR A 871 11.71 -1.45 -52.47
CA TYR A 871 10.27 -1.47 -52.18
C TYR A 871 9.85 -0.20 -51.44
N ASP A 872 8.76 0.40 -51.93
CA ASP A 872 8.09 1.61 -51.44
C ASP A 872 6.71 1.27 -50.81
N TYR A 873 6.40 0.00 -50.62
CA TYR A 873 5.20 -0.50 -49.95
C TYR A 873 5.53 -1.68 -49.03
N VAL A 874 4.64 -1.90 -48.07
CA VAL A 874 4.54 -3.12 -47.28
C VAL A 874 3.26 -3.86 -47.66
N GLU A 875 3.34 -5.17 -47.87
CA GLU A 875 2.19 -6.03 -48.21
C GLU A 875 1.94 -7.12 -47.15
N LEU A 876 0.67 -7.34 -46.83
CA LEU A 876 0.23 -8.36 -45.87
C LEU A 876 -0.05 -9.68 -46.58
N ASN A 877 0.88 -10.65 -46.48
CA ASN A 877 0.74 -11.95 -47.14
C ASN A 877 -0.23 -12.87 -46.38
N LEU A 878 -1.52 -12.72 -46.69
CA LEU A 878 -2.65 -13.56 -46.25
C LEU A 878 -2.74 -14.91 -47.00
N THR A 879 -1.63 -15.37 -47.58
CA THR A 879 -1.52 -16.67 -48.28
C THR A 879 -0.30 -17.47 -47.82
N ALA A 880 0.42 -17.01 -46.80
CA ALA A 880 1.52 -17.73 -46.18
C ALA A 880 1.03 -19.02 -45.47
N GLU A 881 1.84 -20.07 -45.51
CA GLU A 881 1.60 -21.30 -44.76
C GLU A 881 1.55 -20.99 -43.25
N GLN A 882 0.72 -21.73 -42.51
CA GLN A 882 0.47 -21.54 -41.07
C GLN A 882 0.81 -22.82 -40.32
N ASP A 883 1.58 -22.71 -39.24
CA ASP A 883 1.91 -23.85 -38.38
C ASP A 883 0.71 -24.34 -37.54
N GLU A 884 -0.25 -23.45 -37.25
CA GLU A 884 -1.45 -23.76 -36.45
C GLU A 884 -2.72 -23.96 -37.32
N PRO A 885 -3.62 -24.89 -36.93
CA PRO A 885 -4.80 -25.23 -37.72
C PRO A 885 -5.93 -24.20 -37.56
N PHE A 886 -6.03 -23.24 -38.48
CA PHE A 886 -7.10 -22.22 -38.52
C PHE A 886 -8.47 -22.72 -39.03
N THR A 887 -8.77 -24.02 -38.93
CA THR A 887 -9.97 -24.66 -39.50
C THR A 887 -11.26 -23.97 -39.05
N GLY A 888 -12.14 -23.65 -40.01
CA GLY A 888 -13.42 -22.95 -39.82
C GLY A 888 -13.32 -21.43 -39.66
N TRP A 889 -12.11 -20.87 -39.57
CA TRP A 889 -11.91 -19.42 -39.64
C TRP A 889 -11.72 -18.95 -41.08
N ILE A 890 -12.28 -17.80 -41.40
CA ILE A 890 -12.22 -17.13 -42.69
C ILE A 890 -11.66 -15.73 -42.49
N LEU A 891 -10.48 -15.48 -43.05
CA LEU A 891 -9.90 -14.14 -43.14
C LEU A 891 -10.17 -13.58 -44.54
N ARG A 892 -10.74 -12.37 -44.62
CA ARG A 892 -11.09 -11.71 -45.88
C ARG A 892 -10.52 -10.29 -45.91
N PRO A 893 -9.42 -10.03 -46.63
CA PRO A 893 -8.96 -8.67 -46.86
C PRO A 893 -9.96 -7.92 -47.75
N HIS A 894 -10.17 -6.64 -47.42
CA HIS A 894 -11.08 -5.74 -48.16
C HIS A 894 -10.39 -5.11 -49.38
N THR A 895 -9.06 -5.08 -49.41
CA THR A 895 -8.22 -4.65 -50.53
C THR A 895 -7.39 -5.82 -51.07
N LYS A 896 -7.11 -5.83 -52.38
CA LYS A 896 -6.18 -6.77 -53.02
C LYS A 896 -5.42 -6.05 -54.15
N PRO A 897 -4.08 -5.98 -54.12
CA PRO A 897 -3.17 -6.44 -53.06
C PRO A 897 -3.35 -5.68 -51.72
N THR A 898 -2.97 -6.31 -50.61
CA THR A 898 -3.19 -5.79 -49.25
C THR A 898 -2.01 -4.92 -48.81
N ARG A 899 -1.90 -3.70 -49.37
CA ARG A 899 -0.70 -2.85 -49.27
C ARG A 899 -0.88 -1.53 -48.51
N LEU A 900 0.16 -1.13 -47.78
CA LEU A 900 0.40 0.25 -47.33
C LEU A 900 1.64 0.81 -48.06
N TYR A 901 1.54 2.03 -48.60
CA TYR A 901 2.66 2.69 -49.30
C TYR A 901 3.42 3.64 -48.36
N GLN A 902 4.76 3.68 -48.48
CA GLN A 902 5.63 4.53 -47.67
C GLN A 902 5.23 6.00 -47.75
N GLU A 903 4.92 6.50 -48.95
CA GLU A 903 4.45 7.88 -49.17
C GLU A 903 3.15 8.20 -48.41
N ALA A 904 2.22 7.24 -48.29
CA ALA A 904 0.97 7.42 -47.58
C ALA A 904 1.12 7.37 -46.05
N ILE A 905 2.15 6.67 -45.56
CA ILE A 905 2.55 6.66 -44.14
C ILE A 905 3.37 7.90 -43.79
N ASP A 906 4.22 8.37 -44.71
CA ASP A 906 5.06 9.55 -44.56
C ASP A 906 4.28 10.86 -44.41
N LYS A 907 3.08 10.93 -45.02
CA LYS A 907 2.14 12.08 -45.02
C LYS A 907 1.11 12.07 -43.88
N PHE A 908 1.10 11.06 -43.01
CA PHE A 908 0.11 10.99 -41.93
C PHE A 908 0.29 12.18 -40.96
N GLY A 909 -0.71 13.05 -40.91
CA GLY A 909 -0.68 14.34 -40.21
C GLY A 909 -0.88 15.55 -41.12
N ASP A 910 -0.73 15.41 -42.44
CA ASP A 910 -0.95 16.50 -43.39
C ASP A 910 -2.43 16.92 -43.50
N LYS A 911 -2.67 18.13 -44.02
CA LYS A 911 -4.00 18.75 -44.13
C LYS A 911 -5.02 17.91 -44.94
N GLU A 912 -4.54 17.13 -45.91
CA GLU A 912 -5.36 16.18 -46.68
C GLU A 912 -5.28 14.72 -46.18
N HIS A 913 -4.32 14.40 -45.31
CA HIS A 913 -4.01 13.04 -44.85
C HIS A 913 -4.10 12.94 -43.31
N SER A 914 -5.22 13.44 -42.76
CA SER A 914 -5.54 13.44 -41.32
C SER A 914 -6.00 12.08 -40.76
N ARG A 915 -5.81 11.00 -41.52
CA ARG A 915 -6.04 9.60 -41.11
C ARG A 915 -4.85 8.77 -41.55
N PRO A 916 -4.36 7.82 -40.73
CA PRO A 916 -3.24 6.98 -41.11
C PRO A 916 -3.66 5.97 -42.18
N SER A 917 -2.73 5.54 -43.02
CA SER A 917 -3.01 4.53 -44.05
C SER A 917 -3.29 3.17 -43.40
N CYS A 918 -4.30 2.43 -43.88
CA CYS A 918 -4.74 1.19 -43.24
C CYS A 918 -5.18 0.07 -44.21
N CYS A 919 -4.98 -1.18 -43.78
CA CYS A 919 -5.47 -2.40 -44.42
C CYS A 919 -6.55 -3.04 -43.54
N LEU A 920 -7.72 -3.30 -44.13
CA LEU A 920 -8.88 -3.88 -43.45
C LEU A 920 -9.06 -5.36 -43.79
N ILE A 921 -9.29 -6.19 -42.77
CA ILE A 921 -9.46 -7.64 -42.87
C ILE A 921 -10.66 -8.04 -42.00
N SER A 922 -11.73 -8.54 -42.61
CA SER A 922 -12.79 -9.22 -41.86
C SER A 922 -12.30 -10.58 -41.39
N VAL A 923 -12.52 -10.93 -40.13
CA VAL A 923 -12.25 -12.24 -39.55
C VAL A 923 -13.55 -12.83 -39.03
N TYR A 924 -13.89 -14.03 -39.49
CA TYR A 924 -15.13 -14.73 -39.18
C TYR A 924 -14.85 -16.18 -38.79
N GLY A 925 -15.39 -16.65 -37.68
CA GLY A 925 -15.32 -18.04 -37.23
C GLY A 925 -16.67 -18.74 -37.39
N SER A 926 -16.71 -19.88 -38.09
CA SER A 926 -17.90 -20.73 -38.17
C SER A 926 -18.17 -21.48 -36.84
N PRO A 927 -19.38 -22.05 -36.63
CA PRO A 927 -19.70 -22.79 -35.40
C PRO A 927 -18.83 -24.03 -35.15
N ASP A 928 -18.26 -24.59 -36.22
CA ASP A 928 -17.31 -25.71 -36.23
C ASP A 928 -15.83 -25.27 -36.20
N ALA A 929 -15.54 -23.96 -36.17
CA ALA A 929 -14.18 -23.45 -36.13
C ALA A 929 -13.42 -23.84 -34.85
N VAL A 930 -12.09 -23.89 -34.93
CA VAL A 930 -11.22 -24.12 -33.77
C VAL A 930 -11.42 -23.03 -32.69
N PRO A 931 -11.25 -23.33 -31.38
CA PRO A 931 -11.58 -22.38 -30.31
C PRO A 931 -10.80 -21.06 -30.35
N PHE A 932 -9.57 -21.10 -30.85
CA PHE A 932 -8.69 -19.95 -31.05
C PHE A 932 -8.14 -19.97 -32.47
N LEU A 933 -8.13 -18.80 -33.10
CA LEU A 933 -7.34 -18.49 -34.28
C LEU A 933 -6.04 -17.85 -33.81
N ASN A 934 -4.91 -18.45 -34.17
CA ASN A 934 -3.62 -17.76 -34.29
C ASN A 934 -3.31 -17.74 -35.79
N TYR A 935 -3.11 -16.56 -36.36
CA TYR A 935 -2.84 -16.43 -37.79
C TYR A 935 -1.73 -15.41 -38.03
N PHE A 936 -0.56 -15.90 -38.44
CA PHE A 936 0.62 -15.10 -38.70
C PHE A 936 0.63 -14.62 -40.15
N ILE A 937 0.62 -13.30 -40.34
CA ILE A 937 0.70 -12.63 -41.64
C ILE A 937 2.13 -12.08 -41.79
N PRO A 938 2.99 -12.68 -42.60
CA PRO A 938 4.27 -12.08 -42.96
C PRO A 938 4.06 -10.77 -43.70
N LEU A 939 4.91 -9.79 -43.36
CA LEU A 939 4.98 -8.52 -44.05
C LEU A 939 6.04 -8.63 -45.15
N GLU A 940 5.63 -8.38 -46.40
CA GLU A 940 6.56 -8.26 -47.53
C GLU A 940 6.93 -6.79 -47.75
N GLY A 941 8.10 -6.53 -48.34
CA GLY A 941 8.62 -5.16 -48.52
C GLY A 941 9.34 -4.56 -47.31
N VAL A 942 9.42 -5.26 -46.17
CA VAL A 942 10.19 -4.87 -44.98
C VAL A 942 11.64 -5.38 -45.02
N ALA A 943 12.58 -4.60 -44.47
CA ALA A 943 14.03 -4.85 -44.53
C ALA A 943 14.46 -6.06 -43.69
N HIS A 944 13.83 -6.23 -42.52
CA HIS A 944 13.97 -7.38 -41.64
C HIS A 944 12.62 -8.12 -41.59
N PRO A 945 12.57 -9.46 -41.76
CA PRO A 945 11.31 -10.20 -41.72
C PRO A 945 10.57 -10.03 -40.39
N VAL A 946 9.29 -9.72 -40.46
CA VAL A 946 8.36 -9.59 -39.32
C VAL A 946 6.97 -10.04 -39.77
N SER A 947 6.19 -10.58 -38.83
CA SER A 947 4.83 -11.08 -39.06
C SER A 947 3.87 -10.55 -38.01
N LEU A 948 2.66 -10.17 -38.42
CA LEU A 948 1.54 -9.81 -37.53
C LEU A 948 0.83 -11.08 -37.06
N ASN A 949 0.54 -11.25 -35.78
CA ASN A 949 -0.38 -12.29 -35.32
C ASN A 949 -1.80 -11.72 -35.13
N ILE A 950 -2.77 -12.28 -35.84
CA ILE A 950 -4.19 -12.11 -35.54
C ILE A 950 -4.59 -13.23 -34.57
N HIS A 951 -4.70 -12.89 -33.28
CA HIS A 951 -5.21 -13.78 -32.25
C HIS A 951 -6.70 -13.51 -31.98
N ARG A 952 -7.56 -14.53 -32.14
CA ARG A 952 -9.01 -14.42 -31.92
C ARG A 952 -9.65 -15.65 -31.29
N ALA A 953 -10.52 -15.44 -30.30
CA ALA A 953 -11.30 -16.49 -29.66
C ALA A 953 -12.70 -16.64 -30.30
N ARG A 954 -13.19 -17.87 -30.45
CA ARG A 954 -14.47 -18.15 -31.10
C ARG A 954 -15.66 -17.77 -30.22
N ARG A 955 -16.47 -16.79 -30.66
CA ARG A 955 -17.69 -16.35 -29.93
C ARG A 955 -18.71 -17.48 -29.78
N ASN A 956 -19.09 -17.80 -28.53
CA ASN A 956 -20.20 -18.71 -28.25
C ASN A 956 -21.54 -17.95 -28.35
N LEU A 957 -22.19 -18.00 -29.52
CA LEU A 957 -23.48 -17.37 -29.76
C LEU A 957 -24.64 -18.15 -29.12
N THR A 958 -24.92 -17.86 -27.85
CA THR A 958 -26.14 -18.32 -27.17
C THR A 958 -27.36 -17.61 -27.76
N VAL A 959 -28.10 -18.27 -28.65
CA VAL A 959 -29.30 -17.71 -29.30
C VAL A 959 -30.37 -17.36 -28.25
N PRO A 960 -30.78 -16.09 -28.08
CA PRO A 960 -31.85 -15.73 -27.16
C PRO A 960 -33.21 -16.18 -27.71
N VAL A 961 -33.88 -17.09 -27.00
CA VAL A 961 -35.29 -17.42 -27.27
C VAL A 961 -36.16 -16.27 -26.74
N PRO A 962 -37.02 -15.63 -27.56
CA PRO A 962 -37.82 -14.50 -27.11
C PRO A 962 -38.95 -14.96 -26.16
N PRO A 963 -39.18 -14.28 -25.02
CA PRO A 963 -40.35 -14.53 -24.18
C PRO A 963 -41.65 -14.17 -24.91
N SER A 964 -42.64 -15.06 -24.87
CA SER A 964 -43.97 -14.80 -25.43
C SER A 964 -44.77 -13.79 -24.58
N THR A 965 -45.59 -13.00 -25.26
CA THR A 965 -46.31 -11.86 -24.67
C THR A 965 -47.62 -12.23 -23.97
N ASN A 966 -47.99 -11.42 -22.97
CA ASN A 966 -49.37 -11.03 -22.57
C ASN A 966 -50.25 -12.03 -21.74
N PRO A 967 -51.30 -11.55 -21.01
CA PRO A 967 -51.27 -10.47 -20.00
C PRO A 967 -52.24 -10.68 -18.79
N THR A 968 -52.48 -9.61 -18.00
CA THR A 968 -53.75 -9.20 -17.31
C THR A 968 -53.91 -9.38 -15.77
N THR A 969 -54.24 -8.26 -15.08
CA THR A 969 -54.95 -8.11 -13.77
C THR A 969 -54.34 -8.74 -12.49
N SER A 970 -54.41 -8.14 -11.29
CA SER A 970 -54.98 -6.87 -10.75
C SER A 970 -54.29 -6.54 -9.38
N SER A 971 -54.59 -5.50 -8.58
CA SER A 971 -55.67 -4.49 -8.59
C SER A 971 -55.20 -3.09 -8.13
N SER A 972 -55.52 -2.63 -6.91
CA SER A 972 -55.35 -1.24 -6.44
C SER A 972 -55.04 -1.13 -4.93
N PRO A 973 -54.26 -0.13 -4.48
CA PRO A 973 -54.16 0.27 -3.07
C PRO A 973 -55.27 1.24 -2.64
N ASN A 974 -55.53 1.35 -1.33
CA ASN A 974 -56.43 2.36 -0.74
C ASN A 974 -55.62 3.41 0.05
N VAL A 975 -56.13 4.66 0.10
CA VAL A 975 -55.48 5.82 0.74
C VAL A 975 -56.47 6.55 1.66
N VAL A 976 -56.01 6.87 2.88
CA VAL A 976 -56.48 7.96 3.75
C VAL A 976 -55.20 8.45 4.47
N HIS A 977 -54.67 9.66 4.27
CA HIS A 977 -55.11 10.96 4.84
C HIS A 977 -55.18 10.94 6.39
N GLU A 978 -54.70 11.93 7.15
CA GLU A 978 -54.14 13.26 6.83
C GLU A 978 -53.27 13.79 7.98
N SER A 979 -52.36 14.76 7.77
CA SER A 979 -51.59 15.42 8.86
C SER A 979 -50.94 16.74 8.44
N THR A 980 -51.47 17.89 8.88
CA THR A 980 -50.86 19.25 8.90
C THR A 980 -51.87 20.26 9.55
N PRO A 981 -51.51 21.48 10.01
CA PRO A 981 -50.50 21.77 11.06
C PRO A 981 -50.91 22.95 12.02
N LEU A 982 -49.93 23.43 12.81
CA LEU A 982 -49.74 24.82 13.30
C LEU A 982 -50.48 25.38 14.56
N SER A 983 -49.67 26.04 15.42
CA SER A 983 -49.85 27.42 15.95
C SER A 983 -50.18 27.69 17.45
N THR A 984 -49.23 28.40 18.11
CA THR A 984 -49.38 29.53 19.08
C THR A 984 -50.05 29.40 20.46
N GLY A 985 -49.45 30.12 21.44
CA GLY A 985 -49.93 30.38 22.80
C GLY A 985 -48.78 30.34 23.81
N GLU A 986 -48.05 31.43 24.05
CA GLU A 986 -48.30 32.39 25.15
C GLU A 986 -48.61 31.71 26.51
N ALA A 987 -47.82 31.76 27.58
CA ALA A 987 -46.93 32.76 28.21
C ALA A 987 -47.46 33.07 29.62
N ASN A 988 -46.61 32.99 30.66
CA ASN A 988 -46.75 33.75 31.91
C ASN A 988 -45.51 33.57 32.81
N ALA A 989 -44.89 34.69 33.19
CA ALA A 989 -44.10 34.85 34.40
C ALA A 989 -44.87 35.84 35.32
N PRO A 990 -44.51 36.06 36.60
CA PRO A 990 -43.38 36.96 36.87
C PRO A 990 -42.63 36.76 38.21
N SER A 991 -41.44 37.41 38.32
CA SER A 991 -40.79 37.90 39.56
C SER A 991 -40.38 36.89 40.65
N SER A 992 -39.20 37.01 41.28
CA SER A 992 -38.62 38.24 41.81
C SER A 992 -37.08 38.21 42.02
N SER A 993 -36.52 39.42 42.16
CA SER A 993 -35.18 39.79 42.67
C SER A 993 -34.71 39.06 43.95
N GLY A 994 -33.42 38.98 44.29
CA GLY A 994 -32.19 39.54 43.67
C GLY A 994 -31.12 39.93 44.73
N ASN A 995 -29.85 40.14 44.33
CA ASN A 995 -28.72 40.66 45.14
C ASN A 995 -28.20 39.73 46.28
N ASP A 996 -26.94 39.75 46.78
CA ASP A 996 -25.69 40.40 46.34
C ASP A 996 -24.40 39.73 46.90
N GLU A 997 -23.23 40.20 46.45
CA GLU A 997 -21.88 40.22 47.06
C GLU A 997 -21.27 39.02 47.87
N THR A 998 -20.26 38.40 47.24
CA THR A 998 -18.92 38.02 47.76
C THR A 998 -18.60 37.89 49.27
N THR A 999 -17.81 36.86 49.62
CA THR A 999 -16.55 37.05 50.40
C THR A 999 -15.58 35.86 50.33
N VAL A 1000 -14.27 36.13 50.47
CA VAL A 1000 -13.17 35.13 50.53
C VAL A 1000 -12.54 35.11 51.93
N PRO A 1001 -12.16 33.94 52.48
CA PRO A 1001 -11.19 33.87 53.57
C PRO A 1001 -10.03 32.89 53.31
N THR A 1002 -8.82 33.42 53.13
CA THR A 1002 -7.57 32.62 53.18
C THR A 1002 -7.23 32.16 54.60
N LYS A 1003 -6.64 30.96 54.75
CA LYS A 1003 -6.01 30.51 56.01
C LYS A 1003 -4.62 29.90 55.78
N ARG A 1004 -3.70 30.16 56.72
CA ARG A 1004 -2.38 29.53 56.83
C ARG A 1004 -2.36 28.51 57.98
N SER A 1005 -1.69 27.39 57.77
CA SER A 1005 -1.18 26.47 58.81
C SER A 1005 0.20 26.00 58.34
N ARG A 1006 1.29 26.37 59.01
CA ARG A 1006 1.85 25.74 60.23
C ARG A 1006 2.33 24.31 59.98
N GLU A 1007 3.65 24.15 60.02
CA GLU A 1007 4.33 22.86 59.98
C GLU A 1007 3.88 21.96 61.14
N GLY A 1008 3.45 20.75 60.82
CA GLY A 1008 3.27 19.67 61.80
C GLY A 1008 4.52 18.81 61.88
N GLY A 1009 4.96 18.45 63.09
CA GLY A 1009 6.04 17.49 63.27
C GLY A 1009 5.62 16.10 62.79
N PHE A 1010 6.53 15.38 62.13
CA PHE A 1010 6.27 14.02 61.64
C PHE A 1010 5.98 13.05 62.80
N ASP A 1011 4.74 12.57 62.91
CA ASP A 1011 4.39 11.48 63.83
C ASP A 1011 4.60 10.12 63.17
N ILE A 1012 5.66 9.43 63.61
CA ILE A 1012 5.99 8.08 63.18
C ILE A 1012 4.91 7.05 63.53
N LYS A 1013 4.08 7.28 64.56
CA LYS A 1013 2.99 6.36 64.91
C LYS A 1013 1.86 6.45 63.89
N THR A 1014 1.38 7.65 63.58
CA THR A 1014 0.44 7.88 62.47
C THR A 1014 1.00 7.40 61.14
N ALA A 1015 2.29 7.58 60.85
CA ALA A 1015 2.91 7.07 59.62
C ALA A 1015 2.92 5.52 59.54
N LYS A 1016 3.37 4.82 60.60
CA LYS A 1016 3.31 3.35 60.70
C LYS A 1016 1.88 2.82 60.54
N GLN A 1017 0.90 3.53 61.11
CA GLN A 1017 -0.51 3.16 61.02
C GLN A 1017 -1.03 3.30 59.58
N LYS A 1018 -0.87 4.48 58.95
CA LYS A 1018 -1.24 4.70 57.54
C LYS A 1018 -0.63 3.67 56.57
N ILE A 1019 0.64 3.30 56.75
CA ILE A 1019 1.31 2.26 55.93
C ILE A 1019 0.66 0.88 56.13
N LYS A 1020 0.32 0.52 57.38
CA LYS A 1020 -0.37 -0.73 57.71
C LYS A 1020 -1.80 -0.76 57.14
N ASP A 1021 -2.51 0.35 57.19
CA ASP A 1021 -3.90 0.44 56.73
C ASP A 1021 -3.96 0.23 55.21
N VAL A 1022 -3.14 0.94 54.42
CA VAL A 1022 -3.01 0.70 52.97
C VAL A 1022 -2.69 -0.77 52.65
N MET A 1023 -1.74 -1.39 53.37
CA MET A 1023 -1.39 -2.81 53.16
C MET A 1023 -2.51 -3.79 53.55
N THR A 1024 -3.47 -3.37 54.38
CA THR A 1024 -4.59 -4.19 54.85
C THR A 1024 -5.80 -4.03 53.94
N GLU A 1025 -6.11 -2.80 53.52
CA GLU A 1025 -7.17 -2.46 52.55
C GLU A 1025 -6.94 -3.17 51.21
N ASN A 1026 -5.69 -3.23 50.75
CA ASN A 1026 -5.32 -3.80 49.45
C ASN A 1026 -4.93 -5.29 49.54
N ARG A 1027 -5.22 -5.96 50.67
CA ARG A 1027 -4.72 -7.32 50.98
C ARG A 1027 -5.21 -8.39 50.00
N THR A 1028 -6.47 -8.34 49.57
CA THR A 1028 -7.03 -9.27 48.57
C THR A 1028 -6.29 -9.16 47.24
N ASP A 1029 -6.12 -7.94 46.78
CA ASP A 1029 -5.67 -7.63 45.43
C ASP A 1029 -4.17 -7.94 45.29
N PHE A 1030 -3.37 -7.58 46.30
CA PHE A 1030 -1.96 -7.94 46.36
C PHE A 1030 -1.76 -9.44 46.60
N ALA A 1031 -2.60 -10.12 47.39
CA ALA A 1031 -2.51 -11.57 47.54
C ALA A 1031 -2.79 -12.29 46.21
N ALA A 1032 -3.78 -11.85 45.43
CA ALA A 1032 -4.10 -12.40 44.11
C ALA A 1032 -3.02 -12.09 43.08
N LEU A 1033 -2.60 -10.83 42.95
CA LEU A 1033 -1.54 -10.39 42.02
C LEU A 1033 -0.21 -11.12 42.27
N LEU A 1034 0.14 -11.36 43.53
CA LEU A 1034 1.40 -12.02 43.89
C LEU A 1034 1.31 -13.55 43.95
N GLN A 1035 0.10 -14.15 43.93
CA GLN A 1035 -0.13 -15.58 44.18
C GLN A 1035 0.81 -16.51 43.38
N PHE A 1036 0.90 -16.29 42.06
CA PHE A 1036 1.72 -17.09 41.14
C PHE A 1036 3.23 -16.78 41.22
N SER A 1037 3.61 -15.76 41.98
CA SER A 1037 4.99 -15.25 42.07
C SER A 1037 5.55 -15.20 43.49
N LEU A 1038 4.82 -15.67 44.50
CA LEU A 1038 5.22 -15.66 45.92
C LEU A 1038 6.63 -16.24 46.16
N VAL A 1039 7.02 -17.28 45.42
CA VAL A 1039 8.37 -17.88 45.50
C VAL A 1039 9.46 -16.91 45.02
N HIS A 1040 9.23 -16.18 43.92
CA HIS A 1040 10.18 -15.20 43.39
C HIS A 1040 10.30 -13.97 44.32
N VAL A 1041 9.16 -13.49 44.84
CA VAL A 1041 9.11 -12.43 45.86
C VAL A 1041 9.85 -12.84 47.13
N ALA A 1042 9.61 -14.04 47.64
CA ALA A 1042 10.26 -14.55 48.84
C ALA A 1042 11.78 -14.71 48.66
N ASN A 1043 12.24 -15.17 47.50
CA ASN A 1043 13.67 -15.21 47.18
C ASN A 1043 14.29 -13.80 47.23
N LYS A 1044 13.67 -12.78 46.63
CA LYS A 1044 14.18 -11.40 46.70
C LYS A 1044 14.11 -10.78 48.09
N LEU A 1045 13.04 -11.03 48.85
CA LEU A 1045 12.93 -10.56 50.23
C LEU A 1045 13.89 -11.29 51.19
N SER A 1046 14.31 -12.52 50.88
CA SER A 1046 15.37 -13.23 51.60
C SER A 1046 16.77 -12.68 51.25
N GLU A 1047 17.04 -12.39 49.97
CA GLU A 1047 18.26 -11.69 49.53
C GLU A 1047 18.47 -10.36 50.26
N VAL A 1048 17.40 -9.59 50.51
CA VAL A 1048 17.46 -8.35 51.31
C VAL A 1048 17.25 -8.55 52.83
N HIS A 1049 17.17 -9.78 53.32
CA HIS A 1049 17.01 -10.15 54.74
C HIS A 1049 15.77 -9.51 55.41
N MET A 1050 14.64 -9.49 54.70
CA MET A 1050 13.34 -8.99 55.19
C MET A 1050 12.35 -10.11 55.55
N ILE A 1051 12.64 -11.35 55.15
CA ILE A 1051 11.96 -12.56 55.64
C ILE A 1051 12.99 -13.60 56.09
N PRO A 1052 12.65 -14.50 57.05
CA PRO A 1052 13.55 -15.57 57.48
C PRO A 1052 13.44 -16.81 56.57
N PRO A 1053 14.42 -17.73 56.60
CA PRO A 1053 14.48 -18.90 55.70
C PRO A 1053 13.26 -19.83 55.75
N GLU A 1054 12.56 -19.88 56.88
CA GLU A 1054 11.35 -20.68 57.07
C GLU A 1054 10.18 -20.15 56.22
N VAL A 1055 10.06 -18.82 56.11
CA VAL A 1055 9.07 -18.15 55.26
C VAL A 1055 9.47 -18.22 53.78
N GLN A 1056 10.76 -18.29 53.47
CA GLN A 1056 11.23 -18.54 52.11
C GLN A 1056 10.90 -19.95 51.61
N GLN A 1057 10.89 -20.96 52.50
CA GLN A 1057 10.58 -22.36 52.16
C GLN A 1057 9.09 -22.63 51.95
N SER A 1058 8.20 -21.86 52.59
CA SER A 1058 6.74 -21.96 52.39
C SER A 1058 6.10 -20.55 52.36
N PRO A 1059 6.28 -19.82 51.24
CA PRO A 1059 5.93 -18.40 51.19
C PRO A 1059 4.42 -18.19 50.98
N THR A 1060 3.77 -17.53 51.93
CA THR A 1060 2.41 -16.99 51.80
C THR A 1060 2.45 -15.47 51.89
N TYR A 1061 1.48 -14.79 51.27
CA TYR A 1061 1.36 -13.32 51.37
C TYR A 1061 1.31 -12.87 52.84
N ASP A 1062 0.49 -13.52 53.65
CA ASP A 1062 0.31 -13.19 55.06
C ASP A 1062 1.58 -13.39 55.90
N ALA A 1063 2.40 -14.41 55.61
CA ALA A 1063 3.67 -14.61 56.31
C ALA A 1063 4.68 -13.50 55.95
N ILE A 1064 4.80 -13.17 54.66
CA ILE A 1064 5.67 -12.09 54.16
C ILE A 1064 5.22 -10.73 54.73
N PHE A 1065 3.92 -10.45 54.68
CA PHE A 1065 3.31 -9.25 55.23
C PHE A 1065 3.50 -9.14 56.75
N THR A 1066 3.35 -10.24 57.48
CA THR A 1066 3.61 -10.29 58.93
C THR A 1066 5.07 -9.98 59.23
N CYS A 1067 6.04 -10.55 58.50
CA CYS A 1067 7.45 -10.18 58.66
C CYS A 1067 7.71 -8.69 58.40
N PHE A 1068 7.15 -8.13 57.31
CA PHE A 1068 7.27 -6.71 56.99
C PHE A 1068 6.73 -5.81 58.11
N LEU A 1069 5.51 -6.09 58.61
CA LEU A 1069 4.90 -5.33 59.71
C LEU A 1069 5.64 -5.52 61.03
N SER A 1070 6.12 -6.73 61.35
CA SER A 1070 6.88 -7.00 62.57
C SER A 1070 8.17 -6.20 62.59
N MET A 1071 8.94 -6.18 61.50
CA MET A 1071 10.12 -5.32 61.38
C MET A 1071 9.75 -3.84 61.46
N MET A 1072 8.71 -3.39 60.73
CA MET A 1072 8.24 -2.00 60.72
C MET A 1072 7.85 -1.50 62.12
N SER A 1073 7.27 -2.37 62.95
CA SER A 1073 6.86 -2.02 64.31
C SER A 1073 8.03 -1.53 65.18
N LEU A 1074 9.24 -2.04 64.94
CA LEU A 1074 10.47 -1.79 65.72
C LEU A 1074 11.25 -0.53 65.29
N LEU A 1075 10.81 0.20 64.25
CA LEU A 1075 11.58 1.31 63.67
C LEU A 1075 11.21 2.66 64.31
N ASP A 1076 12.09 3.26 65.10
CA ASP A 1076 11.78 4.47 65.87
C ASP A 1076 12.20 5.81 65.22
N SER A 1077 12.70 5.79 63.97
CA SER A 1077 13.05 6.99 63.22
C SER A 1077 12.37 7.07 61.83
N LYS A 1078 12.09 8.29 61.35
CA LYS A 1078 11.60 8.55 59.98
C LYS A 1078 12.49 7.87 58.94
N SER A 1079 13.80 8.10 59.03
CA SER A 1079 14.77 7.63 58.04
C SER A 1079 14.90 6.10 58.01
N ASP A 1080 14.62 5.39 59.10
CA ASP A 1080 14.70 3.92 59.11
C ASP A 1080 13.39 3.29 58.62
N LEU A 1081 12.25 3.94 58.88
CA LEU A 1081 10.97 3.61 58.25
C LEU A 1081 11.02 3.78 56.72
N GLU A 1082 11.57 4.90 56.24
CA GLU A 1082 11.81 5.14 54.80
C GLU A 1082 12.69 4.05 54.18
N LYS A 1083 13.86 3.76 54.78
CA LYS A 1083 14.75 2.69 54.30
C LYS A 1083 14.05 1.33 54.25
N HIS A 1084 13.24 0.99 55.26
CA HIS A 1084 12.52 -0.29 55.30
C HIS A 1084 11.46 -0.38 54.21
N CYS A 1085 10.68 0.67 54.00
CA CYS A 1085 9.71 0.78 52.90
C CYS A 1085 10.38 0.74 51.53
N VAL A 1086 11.43 1.55 51.30
CA VAL A 1086 12.18 1.56 50.03
C VAL A 1086 12.80 0.20 49.75
N LYS A 1087 13.41 -0.47 50.73
CA LYS A 1087 14.02 -1.80 50.56
C LYS A 1087 12.98 -2.87 50.20
N TYR A 1088 11.78 -2.80 50.78
CA TYR A 1088 10.66 -3.67 50.42
C TYR A 1088 10.20 -3.45 48.97
N LEU A 1089 10.00 -2.18 48.60
CA LEU A 1089 9.56 -1.78 47.25
C LEU A 1089 10.61 -2.10 46.19
N GLU A 1090 11.90 -1.82 46.43
CA GLU A 1090 12.99 -2.18 45.52
C GLU A 1090 13.14 -3.69 45.37
N ALA A 1091 12.95 -4.48 46.44
CA ALA A 1091 12.98 -5.94 46.36
C ALA A 1091 11.81 -6.48 45.51
N LEU A 1092 10.60 -5.93 45.65
CA LEU A 1092 9.45 -6.28 44.80
C LEU A 1092 9.67 -5.86 43.34
N SER A 1093 10.08 -4.61 43.08
CA SER A 1093 10.42 -4.13 41.73
C SER A 1093 11.53 -4.98 41.08
N SER A 1094 12.49 -5.50 41.86
CA SER A 1094 13.58 -6.33 41.33
C SER A 1094 13.16 -7.71 40.79
N VAL A 1095 11.90 -8.12 40.98
CA VAL A 1095 11.33 -9.32 40.34
C VAL A 1095 10.80 -9.01 38.93
N GLY A 1096 10.45 -7.76 38.64
CA GLY A 1096 9.92 -7.30 37.35
C GLY A 1096 8.45 -7.68 37.09
N GLY A 1097 7.94 -7.23 35.94
CA GLY A 1097 6.62 -7.62 35.43
C GLY A 1097 5.46 -7.14 36.33
N PRO A 1098 4.40 -7.95 36.54
CA PRO A 1098 3.25 -7.57 37.37
C PRO A 1098 3.62 -7.17 38.80
N ILE A 1099 4.75 -7.65 39.33
CA ILE A 1099 5.21 -7.33 40.69
C ILE A 1099 5.84 -5.94 40.73
N GLU A 1100 6.49 -5.51 39.66
CA GLU A 1100 7.01 -4.14 39.54
C GLU A 1100 5.87 -3.12 39.41
N PHE A 1101 4.81 -3.46 38.68
CA PHE A 1101 3.57 -2.68 38.67
C PHE A 1101 2.94 -2.61 40.07
N ALA A 1102 2.78 -3.74 40.76
CA ALA A 1102 2.26 -3.78 42.12
C ALA A 1102 3.12 -2.98 43.11
N ALA A 1103 4.45 -3.02 42.97
CA ALA A 1103 5.38 -2.23 43.78
C ALA A 1103 5.25 -0.72 43.53
N ASN A 1104 5.07 -0.30 42.27
CA ASN A 1104 4.87 1.11 41.95
C ASN A 1104 3.49 1.62 42.42
N LEU A 1105 2.43 0.83 42.24
CA LEU A 1105 1.09 1.13 42.78
C LEU A 1105 1.10 1.20 44.32
N LEU A 1106 1.88 0.34 44.99
CA LEU A 1106 2.05 0.40 46.45
C LEU A 1106 2.83 1.65 46.89
N ARG A 1107 3.87 2.04 46.15
CA ARG A 1107 4.64 3.27 46.36
C ARG A 1107 3.75 4.51 46.25
N GLU A 1108 2.89 4.56 45.23
CA GLU A 1108 1.91 5.64 45.05
C GLU A 1108 0.89 5.65 46.18
N LYS A 1109 0.25 4.53 46.49
CA LYS A 1109 -0.73 4.44 47.59
C LYS A 1109 -0.14 4.81 48.94
N TRP A 1110 1.11 4.43 49.26
CA TRP A 1110 1.81 4.91 50.45
C TRP A 1110 2.14 6.41 50.39
N THR A 1111 2.61 6.93 49.26
CA THR A 1111 2.94 8.37 49.10
C THR A 1111 1.71 9.24 49.32
N THR A 1112 0.58 8.87 48.70
CA THR A 1112 -0.71 9.55 48.82
C THR A 1112 -1.27 9.45 50.23
N ALA A 1113 -1.32 8.24 50.81
CA ALA A 1113 -1.83 8.06 52.17
C ALA A 1113 -1.00 8.84 53.21
N LEU A 1114 0.31 8.98 53.00
CA LEU A 1114 1.22 9.73 53.86
C LEU A 1114 1.29 11.23 53.53
N GLU A 1115 0.53 11.74 52.55
CA GLU A 1115 0.53 13.16 52.14
C GLU A 1115 1.94 13.67 51.76
N GLY A 1116 2.78 12.78 51.19
CA GLY A 1116 4.19 13.08 50.88
C GLY A 1116 5.13 13.20 52.09
N ALA A 1117 4.69 12.84 53.30
CA ALA A 1117 5.50 12.99 54.53
C ALA A 1117 6.71 12.04 54.61
N LEU A 1118 6.77 10.99 53.78
CA LEU A 1118 7.92 10.11 53.57
C LEU A 1118 8.34 10.12 52.09
N GLU A 1119 9.65 10.08 51.84
CA GLU A 1119 10.21 10.07 50.49
C GLU A 1119 10.62 8.64 50.09
N PHE A 1120 10.07 8.13 48.98
CA PHE A 1120 10.29 6.76 48.48
C PHE A 1120 11.01 6.74 47.11
N GLU A 1121 11.98 7.63 46.91
CA GLU A 1121 12.76 7.71 45.66
C GLU A 1121 13.51 6.40 45.34
N GLN A 1122 13.75 6.14 44.05
CA GLN A 1122 14.55 5.00 43.58
C GLN A 1122 16.05 5.31 43.66
N SER A 1123 16.87 4.33 44.04
CA SER A 1123 18.33 4.50 44.16
C SER A 1123 19.06 4.54 42.79
N VAL A 1124 18.95 5.64 42.06
CA VAL A 1124 19.58 5.83 40.73
C VAL A 1124 21.11 5.70 40.79
N LYS A 1125 21.62 4.52 40.41
CA LYS A 1125 23.06 4.23 40.28
C LYS A 1125 23.68 5.03 39.13
N ARG A 1126 24.20 6.23 39.44
CA ARG A 1126 25.08 6.99 38.55
C ARG A 1126 26.35 6.19 38.24
N VAL A 1127 26.36 5.48 37.12
CA VAL A 1127 27.60 4.93 36.54
C VAL A 1127 28.46 6.10 36.07
N ARG A 1128 29.54 6.38 36.80
CA ARG A 1128 30.60 7.26 36.30
C ARG A 1128 31.38 6.53 35.21
N THR A 1129 31.18 6.93 33.97
CA THR A 1129 32.18 6.74 32.92
C THR A 1129 33.40 7.59 33.26
N ASN A 1130 34.47 6.97 33.74
CA ASN A 1130 35.79 7.60 33.78
C ASN A 1130 36.47 7.32 32.44
N ASP A 1131 36.89 8.36 31.72
CA ASP A 1131 37.75 8.22 30.56
C ASP A 1131 39.15 7.73 30.97
N LYS A 1132 39.60 6.61 30.39
CA LYS A 1132 41.01 6.29 30.14
C LYS A 1132 41.20 5.07 29.25
#